data_AF-A0A4Y2NC34-F1
#
_entry.id   AF-A0A4Y2NC34-F1
#
_cell.length_a   1.000
_cell.length_b   1.000
_cell.length_c   1.000
_cell.angle_alpha   90.00
_cell.angle_beta   90.00
_cell.angle_gamma   90.00
#
_symmetry.space_group_name_H-M   'P 1'
#
loop_
_entity.id
_entity.type
_entity.pdbx_description
1 polymer ?
#
loop_
_entity_poly.entity_id
_entity_poly.type
_entity_poly.pdbx_seq_one_letter_code
_entity_poly.pdbx_strand_id
1 'polypeptide(L)'
;MVNARLVFELEKQGCISPLQSGFRRGRSTFDNLVLLETQIRNAFVRRNHLVSIFFDIEKAYDRTWRYGILLTLFNFGFRGNLPIFLRNFLSHRTFRVRMGNFYSNHFIQTEGVPQGSVLSVTLFIIHLSQILNFLPSYVHGSLYVDDLQISCQGSNMNMIERQLQHAVNKLVAWCDKNGHTISAEKSRFVHFCRKRNIHLDPNIQIRNAPIPVVNDIRFLGVIFDRKLTFLPHILHLRKKCERSLNILKVLSRTSWGADRTSLLRIYQAVILSSMDYGCMVYGSARPTVLRRLDTIHHSALRICSGAFRTSPVESLYVICHQLPLHLRRQKIPPYYAARPSHILPFCERTKLLLHDSDLHNVSVQLSDFFTFPPWEIPQFSFLNPFSGFDKSSTAPVTFQQLFHHHRYQYSSFLPIFTDGSKSDGHVGCGVVSPSDTLSYRLHNSCSVFTAELVAIFCALQEISPSSQRNFIIYTDSMSALETLSHYDTQMHPVGLEILSILQFLRNKSFNIIFCWVPSHVGISGNETADAIAKFASAVLPRALPYVDIKKFFVSRLFSLWQQKWDLLTNNKLHSVKPSIGLWPILPIRQVDVKLSRLRIGHTRFTHKYLIFGERAPVCPTCHQNFTVHHILIECPSFKSHRVDHFHLSSVTLQDLVGEKHHPNIFNFLKTIGLAKNGSCAIKPQTTIPNQIKVPERNKNPPDVFDFKTVTNRKKLKKYSQSYKPPQLTDKEHSEASNSVTKQSNITVTKNGTKSAHVCSIGPMPDSMAAFPPEKAKVLQSLESDADAEMSSSSASEGDTLEYDMSEDLEDIPENICHTTPSPPSTARKR
;
A
#
# COMPACT_ATOMS: atom_id res chain seq x y z
N MET A 1 -3.89 -25.05 -11.44
CA MET A 1 -4.68 -25.40 -12.63
C MET A 1 -6.15 -25.71 -12.31
N VAL A 2 -6.48 -26.78 -11.56
CA VAL A 2 -7.90 -27.19 -11.31
C VAL A 2 -8.75 -26.06 -10.72
N ASN A 3 -8.26 -25.40 -9.66
CA ASN A 3 -9.01 -24.30 -9.01
C ASN A 3 -9.30 -23.14 -9.97
N ALA A 4 -8.33 -22.77 -10.82
CA ALA A 4 -8.52 -21.68 -11.78
C ALA A 4 -9.64 -21.98 -12.78
N ARG A 5 -9.73 -23.24 -13.25
CA ARG A 5 -10.80 -23.67 -14.16
C ARG A 5 -12.16 -23.68 -13.48
N LEU A 6 -12.22 -24.18 -12.24
CA LEU A 6 -13.45 -24.21 -11.44
C LEU A 6 -13.95 -22.79 -11.14
N VAL A 7 -13.07 -21.88 -10.70
CA VAL A 7 -13.42 -20.48 -10.42
C VAL A 7 -13.94 -19.78 -11.68
N PHE A 8 -13.28 -19.98 -12.82
CA PHE A 8 -13.74 -19.42 -14.10
C PHE A 8 -15.19 -19.83 -14.40
N GLU A 9 -15.51 -21.13 -14.31
CA GLU A 9 -16.85 -21.62 -14.62
C GLU A 9 -17.90 -21.13 -13.61
N LEU A 10 -17.56 -21.11 -12.32
CA LEU A 10 -18.46 -20.63 -11.27
C LEU A 10 -18.81 -19.15 -11.42
N GLU A 11 -17.83 -18.31 -11.77
CA GLU A 11 -18.03 -16.88 -11.95
C GLU A 11 -18.81 -16.59 -13.24
N LYS A 12 -18.51 -17.31 -14.33
CA LYS A 12 -19.23 -17.20 -15.60
C LYS A 12 -20.71 -17.60 -15.49
N GLN A 13 -21.01 -18.64 -14.71
CA GLN A 13 -22.38 -19.09 -14.46
C GLN A 13 -23.10 -18.31 -13.34
N GLY A 14 -22.41 -17.42 -12.63
CA GLY A 14 -22.99 -16.67 -11.50
C GLY A 14 -23.37 -17.54 -10.30
N CYS A 15 -22.69 -18.67 -10.10
CA CYS A 15 -23.00 -19.64 -9.05
C CYS A 15 -22.75 -19.12 -7.62
N ILE A 16 -21.84 -18.16 -7.47
CA ILE A 16 -21.47 -17.58 -6.17
C ILE A 16 -22.22 -16.25 -6.00
N SER A 17 -22.99 -16.15 -4.93
CA SER A 17 -23.78 -14.95 -4.59
C SER A 17 -22.92 -13.67 -4.68
N PRO A 18 -23.42 -12.57 -5.30
CA PRO A 18 -22.67 -11.32 -5.43
C PRO A 18 -22.39 -10.63 -4.08
N LEU A 19 -23.03 -11.08 -3.00
CA LEU A 19 -22.89 -10.59 -1.63
C LEU A 19 -21.78 -11.30 -0.83
N GLN A 20 -21.16 -12.34 -1.41
CA GLN A 20 -19.95 -12.98 -0.90
C GLN A 20 -18.72 -12.35 -1.58
N SER A 21 -17.85 -11.73 -0.80
CA SER A 21 -16.68 -10.98 -1.32
C SER A 21 -15.33 -11.62 -1.03
N GLY A 22 -15.24 -12.50 -0.03
CA GLY A 22 -13.99 -13.13 0.39
C GLY A 22 -13.36 -14.00 -0.69
N PHE A 23 -12.03 -13.94 -0.83
CA PHE A 23 -11.21 -14.69 -1.82
C PHE A 23 -11.73 -14.71 -3.27
N ARG A 24 -12.52 -13.72 -3.67
CA ARG A 24 -12.99 -13.55 -5.05
C ARG A 24 -12.23 -12.45 -5.76
N ARG A 25 -11.99 -12.64 -7.06
CA ARG A 25 -11.28 -11.67 -7.88
C ARG A 25 -12.15 -10.41 -8.07
N GLY A 26 -11.52 -9.24 -8.01
CA GLY A 26 -12.23 -7.96 -8.10
C GLY A 26 -13.05 -7.57 -6.87
N ARG A 27 -13.01 -8.38 -5.79
CA ARG A 27 -13.70 -8.12 -4.53
C ARG A 27 -12.70 -7.87 -3.39
N SER A 28 -13.13 -7.16 -2.36
CA SER A 28 -12.32 -6.81 -1.21
C SER A 28 -13.17 -6.68 0.06
N THR A 29 -12.51 -6.57 1.23
CA THR A 29 -13.23 -6.28 2.49
C THR A 29 -14.03 -4.98 2.42
N PHE A 30 -13.60 -4.02 1.60
CA PHE A 30 -14.27 -2.73 1.46
C PHE A 30 -15.66 -2.85 0.86
N ASP A 31 -15.94 -3.89 0.07
CA ASP A 31 -17.26 -4.10 -0.53
C ASP A 31 -18.33 -4.25 0.55
N ASN A 32 -18.10 -5.14 1.51
CA ASN A 32 -19.00 -5.37 2.64
C ASN A 32 -19.05 -4.16 3.59
N LEU A 33 -17.90 -3.55 3.87
CA LEU A 33 -17.82 -2.37 4.73
C LEU A 33 -18.62 -1.18 4.17
N VAL A 34 -18.46 -0.91 2.87
CA VAL A 34 -19.16 0.17 2.17
C VAL A 34 -20.65 -0.14 2.05
N LEU A 35 -21.02 -1.39 1.78
CA LEU A 35 -22.42 -1.82 1.73
C LEU A 35 -23.14 -1.54 3.06
N LEU A 36 -22.57 -1.99 4.18
CA LEU A 36 -23.11 -1.77 5.51
C LEU A 36 -23.20 -0.27 5.86
N GLU A 37 -22.11 0.48 5.61
CA GLU A 37 -22.06 1.92 5.85
C GLU A 37 -23.16 2.68 5.08
N THR A 38 -23.41 2.26 3.84
CA THR A 38 -24.45 2.83 2.98
C THR A 38 -25.83 2.55 3.53
N GLN A 39 -26.10 1.31 3.96
CA GLN A 39 -27.36 0.93 4.58
C GLN A 39 -27.64 1.74 5.86
N ILE A 40 -26.62 1.90 6.72
CA ILE A 40 -26.72 2.72 7.94
C ILE A 40 -27.05 4.18 7.61
N ARG A 41 -26.35 4.78 6.64
CA ARG A 41 -26.64 6.16 6.24
C ARG A 41 -28.04 6.32 5.66
N ASN A 42 -28.46 5.41 4.80
CA ASN A 42 -29.80 5.45 4.20
C ASN A 42 -30.89 5.36 5.28
N ALA A 43 -30.68 4.52 6.30
CA ALA A 43 -31.57 4.45 7.45
C ALA A 43 -31.61 5.77 8.22
N PHE A 44 -30.45 6.41 8.46
CA PHE A 44 -30.40 7.72 9.13
C PHE A 44 -31.10 8.83 8.36
N VAL A 45 -30.93 8.89 7.03
CA VAL A 45 -31.61 9.87 6.16
C VAL A 45 -33.13 9.68 6.23
N ARG A 46 -33.60 8.43 6.21
CA ARG A 46 -35.02 8.08 6.34
C ARG A 46 -35.56 8.17 7.78
N ARG A 47 -34.73 8.57 8.75
CA ARG A 47 -35.04 8.55 10.20
C ARG A 47 -35.54 7.19 10.69
N ASN A 48 -35.03 6.10 10.13
CA ASN A 48 -35.33 4.72 10.50
C ASN A 48 -34.32 4.17 11.51
N HIS A 49 -34.70 3.07 12.14
CA HIS A 49 -33.78 2.20 12.87
C HIS A 49 -33.13 1.24 11.88
N LEU A 50 -31.86 0.92 12.09
CA LEU A 50 -31.20 -0.21 11.44
C LEU A 50 -30.55 -1.07 12.52
N VAL A 51 -30.87 -2.37 12.50
CA VAL A 51 -30.27 -3.35 13.40
C VAL A 51 -29.43 -4.29 12.54
N SER A 52 -28.17 -4.46 12.90
CA SER A 52 -27.22 -5.33 12.21
C SER A 52 -26.68 -6.37 13.17
N ILE A 53 -26.75 -7.65 12.78
CA ILE A 53 -26.25 -8.80 13.53
C ILE A 53 -25.00 -9.32 12.82
N PHE A 54 -23.97 -9.59 13.60
CA PHE A 54 -22.70 -10.17 13.16
C PHE A 54 -22.57 -11.53 13.83
N PHE A 55 -22.48 -12.57 13.02
CA PHE A 55 -22.46 -13.94 13.49
C PHE A 55 -21.03 -14.48 13.54
N ASP A 56 -20.76 -15.25 14.59
CA ASP A 56 -19.54 -16.05 14.71
C ASP A 56 -19.89 -17.52 14.40
N ILE A 57 -19.32 -18.05 13.30
CA ILE A 57 -19.51 -19.44 12.88
C ILE A 57 -18.36 -20.27 13.45
N GLU A 58 -18.68 -21.19 14.36
CA GLU A 58 -17.67 -21.98 15.04
C GLU A 58 -16.94 -22.92 14.09
N LYS A 59 -15.60 -22.83 14.08
CA LYS A 59 -14.70 -23.73 13.34
C LYS A 59 -15.19 -23.97 11.91
N ALA A 60 -15.54 -22.89 11.19
CA ALA A 60 -16.27 -22.97 9.93
C ALA A 60 -15.60 -23.92 8.90
N TYR A 61 -14.28 -23.84 8.75
CA TYR A 61 -13.50 -24.71 7.86
C TYR A 61 -13.52 -26.19 8.27
N ASP A 62 -13.41 -26.46 9.57
CA ASP A 62 -13.31 -27.83 10.09
C ASP A 62 -14.67 -28.54 10.13
N ARG A 63 -15.76 -27.76 10.21
CA ARG A 63 -17.14 -28.26 10.26
C ARG A 63 -17.85 -28.25 8.91
N THR A 64 -17.19 -27.79 7.84
CA THR A 64 -17.83 -27.74 6.52
C THR A 64 -18.22 -29.13 6.04
N TRP A 65 -19.50 -29.34 5.76
CA TRP A 65 -20.00 -30.66 5.40
C TRP A 65 -19.59 -31.06 3.99
N ARG A 66 -18.79 -32.14 3.87
CA ARG A 66 -18.20 -32.58 2.59
C ARG A 66 -19.24 -32.99 1.57
N TYR A 67 -20.28 -33.69 2.02
CA TYR A 67 -21.40 -34.07 1.15
C TYR A 67 -22.17 -32.82 0.68
N GLY A 68 -22.34 -31.81 1.55
CA GLY A 68 -22.95 -30.53 1.22
C GLY A 68 -22.22 -29.79 0.09
N ILE A 69 -20.88 -29.80 0.08
CA ILE A 69 -20.08 -29.25 -1.02
C ILE A 69 -20.36 -29.99 -2.33
N LEU A 70 -20.28 -31.32 -2.32
CA LEU A 70 -20.48 -32.14 -3.53
C LEU A 70 -21.92 -32.01 -4.06
N LEU A 71 -22.92 -31.94 -3.17
CA LEU A 71 -24.31 -31.70 -3.51
C LEU A 71 -24.49 -30.31 -4.15
N THR A 72 -23.84 -29.28 -3.62
CA THR A 72 -23.90 -27.92 -4.17
C THR A 72 -23.32 -27.87 -5.59
N LEU A 73 -22.16 -28.50 -5.80
CA LEU A 73 -21.56 -28.63 -7.13
C LEU A 73 -22.46 -29.42 -8.09
N PHE A 74 -23.12 -30.48 -7.60
CA PHE A 74 -24.09 -31.22 -8.38
C PHE A 74 -25.30 -30.34 -8.75
N ASN A 75 -25.81 -29.53 -7.82
CA ASN A 75 -26.93 -28.63 -8.09
C ASN A 75 -26.57 -27.52 -9.08
N PHE A 76 -25.31 -27.08 -9.13
CA PHE A 76 -24.81 -26.17 -10.17
C PHE A 76 -24.61 -26.83 -11.54
N GLY A 77 -24.86 -28.13 -11.68
CA GLY A 77 -24.73 -28.83 -12.96
C GLY A 77 -23.34 -29.40 -13.25
N PHE A 78 -22.39 -29.34 -12.30
CA PHE A 78 -21.08 -29.99 -12.50
C PHE A 78 -21.24 -31.52 -12.51
N ARG A 79 -20.76 -32.18 -13.57
CA ARG A 79 -20.81 -33.64 -13.77
C ARG A 79 -19.45 -34.17 -14.24
N GLY A 80 -19.31 -35.50 -14.31
CA GLY A 80 -18.12 -36.17 -14.84
C GLY A 80 -16.92 -36.19 -13.90
N ASN A 81 -15.71 -36.03 -14.46
CA ASN A 81 -14.45 -36.27 -13.75
C ASN A 81 -14.15 -35.24 -12.64
N LEU A 82 -14.64 -34.00 -12.78
CA LEU A 82 -14.35 -32.95 -11.80
C LEU A 82 -14.98 -33.24 -10.42
N PRO A 83 -16.30 -33.53 -10.29
CA PRO A 83 -16.86 -33.98 -9.02
C PRO A 83 -16.18 -35.23 -8.43
N ILE A 84 -15.77 -36.19 -9.26
CA ILE A 84 -15.05 -37.40 -8.81
C ILE A 84 -13.70 -37.02 -8.21
N PHE A 85 -12.94 -36.15 -8.88
CA PHE A 85 -11.69 -35.62 -8.38
C PHE A 85 -11.89 -34.89 -7.04
N LEU A 86 -12.91 -34.04 -6.93
CA LEU A 86 -13.21 -33.30 -5.70
C LEU A 86 -13.64 -34.22 -4.56
N ARG A 87 -14.43 -35.27 -4.83
CA ARG A 87 -14.77 -36.30 -3.85
C ARG A 87 -13.51 -36.99 -3.32
N ASN A 88 -12.63 -37.42 -4.22
CA ASN A 88 -11.37 -38.07 -3.83
C ASN A 88 -10.45 -37.09 -3.09
N PHE A 89 -10.48 -35.81 -3.46
CA PHE A 89 -9.73 -34.74 -2.78
C PHE A 89 -10.23 -34.49 -1.35
N LEU A 90 -11.52 -34.67 -1.07
CA LEU A 90 -12.08 -34.48 0.28
C LEU A 90 -12.07 -35.76 1.13
N SER A 91 -11.90 -36.93 0.53
CA SER A 91 -12.01 -38.23 1.22
C SER A 91 -10.69 -38.67 1.86
N HIS A 92 -10.79 -39.51 2.91
CA HIS A 92 -9.66 -40.21 3.56
C HIS A 92 -8.48 -39.31 3.95
N ARG A 93 -8.76 -38.13 4.52
CA ARG A 93 -7.72 -37.19 4.96
C ARG A 93 -7.25 -37.49 6.38
N THR A 94 -5.94 -37.44 6.56
CA THR A 94 -5.28 -37.55 7.85
C THR A 94 -4.30 -36.40 8.04
N PHE A 95 -4.11 -35.96 9.28
CA PHE A 95 -3.08 -34.98 9.63
C PHE A 95 -2.35 -35.41 10.91
N ARG A 96 -1.17 -34.85 11.13
CA ARG A 96 -0.37 -34.99 12.35
C ARG A 96 0.46 -33.73 12.56
N VAL A 97 0.78 -33.42 13.81
CA VAL A 97 1.58 -32.26 14.20
C VAL A 97 3.04 -32.68 14.37
N ARG A 98 3.98 -31.89 13.87
CA ARG A 98 5.43 -32.10 14.08
C ARG A 98 5.96 -31.02 15.04
N MET A 99 6.61 -31.44 16.12
CA MET A 99 7.32 -30.55 17.04
C MET A 99 8.78 -31.02 17.14
N GLY A 100 9.72 -30.22 16.63
CA GLY A 100 11.13 -30.62 16.51
C GLY A 100 11.29 -31.86 15.64
N ASN A 101 11.70 -32.98 16.23
CA ASN A 101 11.83 -34.28 15.57
C ASN A 101 10.70 -35.26 15.91
N PHE A 102 9.74 -34.86 16.74
CA PHE A 102 8.62 -35.70 17.15
C PHE A 102 7.39 -35.43 16.29
N TYR A 103 6.65 -36.49 16.01
CA TYR A 103 5.36 -36.43 15.33
C TYR A 103 4.26 -36.92 16.27
N SER A 104 3.11 -36.26 16.25
CA SER A 104 1.91 -36.78 16.90
C SER A 104 1.39 -38.03 16.18
N ASN A 105 0.42 -38.69 16.82
CA ASN A 105 -0.41 -39.69 16.16
C ASN A 105 -1.12 -39.10 14.93
N HIS A 106 -1.49 -39.98 13.99
CA HIS A 106 -2.32 -39.62 12.86
C HIS A 106 -3.76 -39.41 13.34
N PHE A 107 -4.33 -38.26 12.98
CA PHE A 107 -5.73 -37.94 13.22
C PHE A 107 -6.48 -38.01 11.90
N ILE A 108 -7.59 -38.75 11.88
CA ILE A 108 -8.48 -38.81 10.72
C ILE A 108 -9.38 -37.58 10.75
N GLN A 109 -9.39 -36.84 9.66
CA GLN A 109 -10.29 -35.72 9.47
C GLN A 109 -11.56 -36.23 8.79
N THR A 110 -12.68 -36.29 9.52
CA THR A 110 -13.97 -36.80 9.02
C THR A 110 -14.80 -35.73 8.32
N GLU A 111 -14.76 -34.49 8.80
CA GLU A 111 -15.47 -33.34 8.23
C GLU A 111 -14.52 -32.19 7.87
N GLY A 112 -15.05 -31.18 7.20
CA GLY A 112 -14.30 -29.98 6.85
C GLY A 112 -13.47 -30.12 5.58
N VAL A 113 -12.86 -29.00 5.19
CA VAL A 113 -12.01 -28.90 4.01
C VAL A 113 -10.52 -28.90 4.41
N PRO A 114 -9.60 -29.43 3.58
CA PRO A 114 -8.17 -29.45 3.90
C PRO A 114 -7.58 -28.04 4.04
N GLN A 115 -7.08 -27.69 5.21
CA GLN A 115 -6.42 -26.39 5.43
C GLN A 115 -5.11 -26.27 4.63
N GLY A 116 -4.80 -25.05 4.18
CA GLY A 116 -3.59 -24.77 3.38
C GLY A 116 -3.71 -25.07 1.88
N SER A 117 -4.84 -25.61 1.41
CA SER A 117 -5.11 -25.78 -0.04
C SER A 117 -5.94 -24.63 -0.61
N VAL A 118 -5.50 -24.08 -1.73
CA VAL A 118 -6.23 -23.02 -2.47
C VAL A 118 -7.62 -23.49 -2.92
N LEU A 119 -7.75 -24.78 -3.26
CA LEU A 119 -9.02 -25.36 -3.69
C LEU A 119 -10.04 -25.43 -2.55
N SER A 120 -9.58 -25.70 -1.33
CA SER A 120 -10.44 -25.78 -0.14
C SER A 120 -11.17 -24.47 0.14
N VAL A 121 -10.49 -23.33 -0.07
CA VAL A 121 -11.08 -22.00 0.09
C VAL A 121 -12.25 -21.79 -0.88
N THR A 122 -12.06 -22.15 -2.15
CA THR A 122 -13.12 -22.07 -3.17
C THR A 122 -14.31 -22.97 -2.82
N LEU A 123 -14.05 -24.21 -2.42
CA LEU A 123 -15.10 -25.17 -2.04
C LEU A 123 -15.88 -24.70 -0.82
N PHE A 124 -15.18 -24.16 0.18
CA PHE A 124 -15.78 -23.56 1.37
C PHE A 124 -16.71 -22.41 1.00
N ILE A 125 -16.23 -21.47 0.19
CA ILE A 125 -17.00 -20.30 -0.25
C ILE A 125 -18.26 -20.71 -1.01
N ILE A 126 -18.15 -21.67 -1.94
CA ILE A 126 -19.30 -22.18 -2.70
C ILE A 126 -20.39 -22.68 -1.76
N HIS A 127 -20.01 -23.51 -0.79
CA HIS A 127 -20.95 -24.09 0.15
C HIS A 127 -21.54 -23.04 1.09
N LEU A 128 -20.70 -22.26 1.76
CA LEU A 128 -21.18 -21.31 2.77
C LEU A 128 -21.98 -20.16 2.15
N SER A 129 -21.63 -19.71 0.93
CA SER A 129 -22.39 -18.64 0.25
C SER A 129 -23.87 -18.98 0.02
N GLN A 130 -24.25 -20.26 0.02
CA GLN A 130 -25.64 -20.70 -0.08
C GLN A 130 -26.50 -20.24 1.10
N ILE A 131 -25.89 -19.95 2.27
CA ILE A 131 -26.61 -19.45 3.45
C ILE A 131 -27.40 -18.18 3.15
N LEU A 132 -26.90 -17.35 2.23
CA LEU A 132 -27.52 -16.08 1.84
C LEU A 132 -28.83 -16.30 1.06
N ASN A 133 -29.02 -17.45 0.40
CA ASN A 133 -30.23 -17.77 -0.36
C ASN A 133 -31.44 -18.05 0.54
N PHE A 134 -31.22 -18.31 1.83
CA PHE A 134 -32.27 -18.59 2.81
C PHE A 134 -32.74 -17.32 3.55
N LEU A 135 -32.10 -16.18 3.31
CA LEU A 135 -32.50 -14.92 3.89
C LEU A 135 -33.83 -14.42 3.30
N PRO A 136 -34.76 -13.92 4.13
CA PRO A 136 -35.96 -13.25 3.64
C PRO A 136 -35.64 -11.97 2.85
N SER A 137 -36.51 -11.60 1.91
CA SER A 137 -36.30 -10.42 1.03
C SER A 137 -36.20 -9.08 1.75
N TYR A 138 -36.71 -8.97 2.98
CA TYR A 138 -36.63 -7.76 3.81
C TYR A 138 -35.35 -7.67 4.66
N VAL A 139 -34.51 -8.71 4.67
CA VAL A 139 -33.21 -8.73 5.36
C VAL A 139 -32.09 -8.69 4.33
N HIS A 140 -31.13 -7.80 4.53
CA HIS A 140 -29.94 -7.73 3.70
C HIS A 140 -28.83 -8.53 4.37
N GLY A 141 -28.17 -9.41 3.62
CA GLY A 141 -27.01 -10.15 4.09
C GLY A 141 -25.73 -9.70 3.37
N SER A 142 -24.60 -9.85 4.04
CA SER A 142 -23.28 -9.78 3.43
C SER A 142 -22.39 -10.85 4.05
N LEU A 143 -21.51 -11.43 3.23
CA LEU A 143 -20.60 -12.47 3.67
C LEU A 143 -19.18 -12.11 3.21
N TYR A 144 -18.21 -12.27 4.10
CA TYR A 144 -16.80 -12.21 3.76
C TYR A 144 -16.14 -13.48 4.27
N VAL A 145 -16.00 -14.48 3.39
CA VAL A 145 -15.56 -15.82 3.78
C VAL A 145 -16.56 -16.42 4.76
N ASP A 146 -16.25 -16.43 6.06
CA ASP A 146 -17.03 -16.90 7.20
C ASP A 146 -17.69 -15.77 8.01
N ASP A 147 -17.23 -14.53 7.85
CA ASP A 147 -17.83 -13.36 8.51
C ASP A 147 -19.22 -13.05 7.90
N LEU A 148 -20.27 -13.58 8.53
CA LEU A 148 -21.66 -13.35 8.14
C LEU A 148 -22.24 -12.15 8.88
N GLN A 149 -22.76 -11.18 8.11
CA GLN A 149 -23.49 -10.04 8.63
C GLN A 149 -24.87 -9.99 8.00
N ILE A 150 -25.91 -9.73 8.80
CA ILE A 150 -27.24 -9.42 8.30
C ILE A 150 -27.76 -8.13 8.91
N SER A 151 -28.64 -7.44 8.19
CA SER A 151 -29.28 -6.22 8.70
C SER A 151 -30.70 -6.06 8.20
N CYS A 152 -31.50 -5.39 9.02
CA CYS A 152 -32.85 -4.99 8.68
C CYS A 152 -33.07 -3.53 9.11
N GLN A 153 -33.81 -2.78 8.30
CA GLN A 153 -34.15 -1.39 8.55
C GLN A 153 -35.66 -1.18 8.60
N GLY A 154 -36.12 -0.28 9.45
CA GLY A 154 -37.54 0.02 9.57
C GLY A 154 -37.84 1.16 10.52
N SER A 155 -39.09 1.66 10.50
CA SER A 155 -39.55 2.70 11.42
C SER A 155 -39.95 2.15 12.79
N ASN A 156 -40.42 0.90 12.83
CA ASN A 156 -40.94 0.21 14.03
C ASN A 156 -40.00 -0.92 14.47
N MET A 157 -39.49 -0.84 15.71
CA MET A 157 -38.56 -1.83 16.26
C MET A 157 -39.15 -3.22 16.40
N ASN A 158 -40.42 -3.36 16.79
CA ASN A 158 -41.07 -4.66 16.97
C ASN A 158 -41.21 -5.42 15.65
N MET A 159 -41.33 -4.69 14.52
CA MET A 159 -41.33 -5.30 13.21
C MET A 159 -39.93 -5.78 12.81
N ILE A 160 -38.91 -4.96 13.08
CA ILE A 160 -37.50 -5.32 12.84
C ILE A 160 -37.11 -6.55 13.65
N GLU A 161 -37.49 -6.60 14.93
CA GLU A 161 -37.22 -7.76 15.80
C GLU A 161 -37.83 -9.04 15.24
N ARG A 162 -39.13 -9.04 14.89
CA ARG A 162 -39.79 -10.20 14.30
C ARG A 162 -39.15 -10.63 12.97
N GLN A 163 -38.82 -9.66 12.12
CA GLN A 163 -38.17 -9.90 10.82
C GLN A 163 -36.78 -10.50 10.99
N LEU A 164 -35.97 -9.96 11.89
CA LEU A 164 -34.65 -10.48 12.17
C LEU A 164 -34.71 -11.85 12.85
N GLN A 165 -35.57 -12.05 13.85
CA GLN A 165 -35.73 -13.35 14.51
C GLN A 165 -36.15 -14.43 13.51
N HIS A 166 -37.06 -14.13 12.58
CA HIS A 166 -37.42 -15.05 11.49
C HIS A 166 -36.23 -15.39 10.60
N ALA A 167 -35.41 -14.40 10.25
CA ALA A 167 -34.20 -14.63 9.47
C ALA A 167 -33.16 -15.46 10.26
N VAL A 168 -32.94 -15.17 11.54
CA VAL A 168 -32.05 -15.94 12.42
C VAL A 168 -32.52 -17.40 12.51
N ASN A 169 -33.82 -17.65 12.70
CA ASN A 169 -34.36 -19.01 12.76
C ASN A 169 -34.09 -19.79 11.46
N LYS A 170 -34.25 -19.15 10.30
CA LYS A 170 -33.92 -19.76 9.00
C LYS A 170 -32.42 -20.04 8.86
N LEU A 171 -31.56 -19.12 9.30
CA LEU A 171 -30.11 -19.30 9.28
C LEU A 171 -29.67 -20.47 10.17
N VAL A 172 -30.21 -20.56 11.38
CA VAL A 172 -29.93 -21.66 12.32
C VAL A 172 -30.39 -22.99 11.73
N ALA A 173 -31.61 -23.07 11.19
CA ALA A 173 -32.11 -24.29 10.54
C ALA A 173 -31.24 -24.73 9.36
N TRP A 174 -30.72 -23.78 8.57
CA TRP A 174 -29.78 -24.08 7.49
C TRP A 174 -28.43 -24.57 8.03
N CYS A 175 -27.90 -23.94 9.07
CA CYS A 175 -26.64 -24.35 9.70
C CYS A 175 -26.74 -25.78 10.25
N ASP A 176 -27.83 -26.09 10.95
CA ASP A 176 -28.08 -27.41 11.53
C ASP A 176 -28.14 -28.50 10.45
N LYS A 177 -28.76 -28.20 9.30
CA LYS A 177 -28.83 -29.12 8.17
C LYS A 177 -27.47 -29.33 7.48
N ASN A 178 -26.57 -28.35 7.54
CA ASN A 178 -25.30 -28.35 6.81
C ASN A 178 -24.06 -28.48 7.73
N GLY A 179 -24.24 -28.88 8.99
CA GLY A 179 -23.14 -29.15 9.92
C GLY A 179 -22.44 -27.91 10.49
N HIS A 180 -22.98 -26.71 10.29
CA HIS A 180 -22.45 -25.48 10.86
C HIS A 180 -23.10 -25.17 12.22
N THR A 181 -22.40 -24.40 13.06
CA THR A 181 -22.92 -23.96 14.36
C THR A 181 -22.61 -22.49 14.54
N ILE A 182 -23.64 -21.71 14.90
CA ILE A 182 -23.51 -20.30 15.19
C ILE A 182 -23.38 -20.14 16.70
N SER A 183 -22.34 -19.44 17.17
CA SER A 183 -22.15 -19.15 18.57
C SER A 183 -22.99 -17.93 18.99
N ALA A 184 -23.99 -18.13 19.85
CA ALA A 184 -24.82 -17.04 20.36
C ALA A 184 -24.04 -16.05 21.24
N GLU A 185 -23.09 -16.55 22.03
CA GLU A 185 -22.27 -15.76 22.97
C GLU A 185 -21.26 -14.85 22.25
N LYS A 186 -20.66 -15.37 21.17
CA LYS A 186 -19.69 -14.63 20.35
C LYS A 186 -20.36 -13.75 19.31
N SER A 187 -21.56 -14.11 18.86
CA SER A 187 -22.38 -13.25 18.00
C SER A 187 -22.75 -11.96 18.73
N ARG A 188 -22.85 -10.86 17.98
CA ARG A 188 -23.13 -9.53 18.52
C ARG A 188 -24.04 -8.79 17.57
N PHE A 189 -24.88 -7.91 18.10
CA PHE A 189 -25.61 -6.99 17.23
C PHE A 189 -25.50 -5.54 17.68
N VAL A 190 -25.62 -4.63 16.71
CA VAL A 190 -25.60 -3.18 16.91
C VAL A 190 -26.87 -2.58 16.35
N HIS A 191 -27.48 -1.74 17.17
CA HIS A 191 -28.60 -0.90 16.78
C HIS A 191 -28.09 0.49 16.38
N PHE A 192 -28.13 0.78 15.09
CA PHE A 192 -27.78 2.07 14.53
C PHE A 192 -29.02 2.97 14.48
N CYS A 193 -29.00 4.06 15.25
CA CYS A 193 -30.10 5.04 15.27
C CYS A 193 -29.63 6.43 15.69
N ARG A 194 -30.27 7.46 15.14
CA ARG A 194 -30.09 8.88 15.52
C ARG A 194 -31.31 9.52 16.17
N LYS A 195 -32.38 8.74 16.40
CA LYS A 195 -33.57 9.22 17.13
C LYS A 195 -33.17 9.51 18.58
N ARG A 196 -33.67 10.63 19.11
CA ARG A 196 -33.43 11.05 20.50
C ARG A 196 -34.41 10.41 21.49
N ASN A 197 -35.56 9.95 21.00
CA ASN A 197 -36.59 9.32 21.83
C ASN A 197 -36.09 7.97 22.35
N ILE A 198 -36.48 7.63 23.57
CA ILE A 198 -36.24 6.33 24.18
C ILE A 198 -36.85 5.25 23.29
N HIS A 199 -36.04 4.27 22.93
CA HIS A 199 -36.45 3.09 22.19
C HIS A 199 -35.76 1.89 22.82
N LEU A 200 -36.50 0.80 22.97
CA LEU A 200 -35.94 -0.46 23.45
C LEU A 200 -35.08 -1.08 22.35
N ASP A 201 -33.96 -1.70 22.75
CA ASP A 201 -33.17 -2.54 21.86
C ASP A 201 -33.92 -3.88 21.65
N PRO A 202 -33.83 -4.49 20.44
CA PRO A 202 -34.57 -5.70 20.13
C PRO A 202 -34.04 -6.90 20.91
N ASN A 203 -34.90 -7.85 21.27
CA ASN A 203 -34.50 -9.11 21.90
C ASN A 203 -34.42 -10.24 20.86
N ILE A 204 -33.22 -10.55 20.38
CA ILE A 204 -32.99 -11.57 19.36
C ILE A 204 -32.27 -12.76 19.99
N GLN A 205 -32.77 -13.97 19.74
CA GLN A 205 -32.27 -15.19 20.37
C GLN A 205 -31.82 -16.23 19.33
N ILE A 206 -30.76 -16.97 19.67
CA ILE A 206 -30.31 -18.17 18.95
C ILE A 206 -30.47 -19.34 19.92
N ARG A 207 -31.31 -20.32 19.58
CA ARG A 207 -31.58 -21.51 20.43
C ARG A 207 -31.88 -21.13 21.90
N ASN A 208 -32.73 -20.12 22.09
CA ASN A 208 -33.11 -19.53 23.39
C ASN A 208 -31.99 -18.78 24.15
N ALA A 209 -30.81 -18.60 23.57
CA ALA A 209 -29.77 -17.74 24.11
C ALA A 209 -29.84 -16.34 23.46
N PRO A 210 -29.95 -15.24 24.24
CA PRO A 210 -30.01 -13.89 23.70
C PRO A 210 -28.67 -13.47 23.11
N ILE A 211 -28.70 -12.82 21.95
CA ILE A 211 -27.52 -12.19 21.35
C ILE A 211 -27.26 -10.86 22.08
N PRO A 212 -26.06 -10.63 22.63
CA PRO A 212 -25.77 -9.39 23.35
C PRO A 212 -25.70 -8.15 22.44
N VAL A 213 -26.30 -7.06 22.91
CA VAL A 213 -26.26 -5.74 22.25
C VAL A 213 -24.95 -5.03 22.57
N VAL A 214 -24.29 -4.45 21.57
CA VAL A 214 -23.09 -3.63 21.78
C VAL A 214 -23.24 -2.21 21.22
N ASN A 215 -22.42 -1.30 21.74
CA ASN A 215 -22.40 0.11 21.30
C ASN A 215 -21.50 0.34 20.08
N ASP A 216 -20.51 -0.52 19.92
CA ASP A 216 -19.59 -0.50 18.80
C ASP A 216 -19.16 -1.92 18.46
N ILE A 217 -18.85 -2.15 17.19
CA ILE A 217 -18.45 -3.46 16.68
C ILE A 217 -17.34 -3.33 15.68
N ARG A 218 -16.32 -4.19 15.81
CA ARG A 218 -15.28 -4.37 14.82
C ARG A 218 -15.78 -5.33 13.74
N PHE A 219 -15.91 -4.84 12.51
CA PHE A 219 -16.27 -5.62 11.34
C PHE A 219 -15.19 -5.41 10.28
N LEU A 220 -14.57 -6.50 9.79
CA LEU A 220 -13.51 -6.45 8.77
C LEU A 220 -12.46 -5.36 9.06
N GLY A 221 -11.99 -5.28 10.31
CA GLY A 221 -10.96 -4.33 10.73
C GLY A 221 -11.40 -2.88 10.99
N VAL A 222 -12.66 -2.50 10.73
CA VAL A 222 -13.20 -1.15 11.01
C VAL A 222 -14.20 -1.22 12.16
N ILE A 223 -14.18 -0.22 13.06
CA ILE A 223 -15.08 -0.16 14.21
C ILE A 223 -16.26 0.77 13.89
N PHE A 224 -17.48 0.24 13.93
CA PHE A 224 -18.72 0.97 13.72
C PHE A 224 -19.41 1.24 15.05
N ASP A 225 -19.66 2.50 15.38
CA ASP A 225 -20.44 2.92 16.55
C ASP A 225 -21.91 3.21 16.19
N ARG A 226 -22.83 3.12 17.16
CA ARG A 226 -24.29 3.34 16.98
C ARG A 226 -24.67 4.59 16.17
N LYS A 227 -23.87 5.66 16.22
CA LYS A 227 -24.15 6.95 15.56
C LYS A 227 -23.33 7.18 14.29
N LEU A 228 -22.45 6.25 13.94
CA LEU A 228 -21.51 6.31 12.82
C LEU A 228 -20.59 7.55 12.92
N THR A 229 -20.07 7.81 14.12
CA THR A 229 -19.12 8.89 14.39
C THR A 229 -17.67 8.48 14.07
N PHE A 230 -17.39 7.18 14.10
CA PHE A 230 -16.08 6.55 13.99
C PHE A 230 -15.05 7.01 15.03
N LEU A 231 -15.48 7.67 16.12
CA LEU A 231 -14.57 8.09 17.17
C LEU A 231 -13.83 6.90 17.83
N PRO A 232 -14.51 5.79 18.23
CA PRO A 232 -13.83 4.63 18.78
C PRO A 232 -12.80 4.04 17.80
N HIS A 233 -13.14 3.98 16.50
CA HIS A 233 -12.22 3.52 15.46
C HIS A 233 -10.95 4.37 15.38
N ILE A 234 -11.10 5.69 15.34
CA ILE A 234 -9.96 6.62 15.22
C ILE A 234 -9.08 6.58 16.47
N LEU A 235 -9.65 6.43 17.66
CA LEU A 235 -8.87 6.28 18.90
C LEU A 235 -8.09 4.97 18.91
N HIS A 236 -8.72 3.85 18.52
CA HIS A 236 -8.06 2.56 18.39
C HIS A 236 -6.92 2.61 17.37
N LEU A 237 -7.19 3.16 16.18
CA LEU A 237 -6.22 3.32 15.11
C LEU A 237 -5.04 4.21 15.54
N ARG A 238 -5.32 5.33 16.22
CA ARG A 238 -4.29 6.20 16.79
C ARG A 238 -3.37 5.42 17.73
N LYS A 239 -3.92 4.70 18.71
CA LYS A 239 -3.14 3.90 19.68
C LYS A 239 -2.29 2.83 18.99
N LYS A 240 -2.85 2.17 17.95
CA LYS A 240 -2.10 1.22 17.13
C LYS A 240 -0.92 1.89 16.43
N CYS A 241 -1.14 3.04 15.79
CA CYS A 241 -0.08 3.77 15.10
C CYS A 241 0.97 4.38 16.06
N GLU A 242 0.58 4.77 17.28
CA GLU A 242 1.51 5.23 18.33
C GLU A 242 2.51 4.13 18.72
N ARG A 243 2.05 2.88 18.82
CA ARG A 243 2.96 1.73 19.04
C ARG A 243 3.95 1.58 17.88
N SER A 244 3.48 1.70 16.64
CA SER A 244 4.34 1.65 15.45
C SER A 244 5.30 2.83 15.34
N LEU A 245 4.94 4.02 15.86
CA LEU A 245 5.85 5.17 15.91
C LEU A 245 7.07 4.87 16.79
N ASN A 246 6.93 4.09 17.86
CA ASN A 246 8.07 3.74 18.72
C ASN A 246 9.14 2.94 17.95
N ILE A 247 8.73 2.10 17.01
CA ILE A 247 9.65 1.39 16.10
C ILE A 247 10.43 2.39 15.25
N LEU A 248 9.75 3.38 14.66
CA LEU A 248 10.43 4.43 13.90
C LEU A 248 11.40 5.23 14.77
N LYS A 249 11.02 5.57 16.02
CA LYS A 249 11.90 6.29 16.95
C LYS A 249 13.20 5.54 17.16
N VAL A 250 13.13 4.24 17.49
CA VAL A 250 14.31 3.39 17.70
C VAL A 250 15.21 3.34 16.46
N LEU A 251 14.62 3.19 15.27
CA LEU A 251 15.37 3.11 14.02
C LEU A 251 15.91 4.46 13.53
N SER A 252 15.46 5.57 14.09
CA SER A 252 15.72 6.93 13.59
C SER A 252 16.92 7.64 14.23
N ARG A 253 17.73 6.94 15.04
CA ARG A 253 18.90 7.52 15.70
C ARG A 253 19.87 8.11 14.68
N THR A 254 20.49 9.24 14.98
CA THR A 254 21.23 10.01 13.96
C THR A 254 22.59 9.44 13.59
N SER A 255 23.22 8.68 14.49
CA SER A 255 24.58 8.11 14.31
C SER A 255 24.56 6.74 13.62
N TRP A 256 23.65 5.85 14.00
CA TRP A 256 23.58 4.47 13.48
C TRP A 256 22.20 4.10 12.90
N GLY A 257 21.22 5.00 12.96
CA GLY A 257 19.87 4.73 12.48
C GLY A 257 19.75 4.72 10.96
N ALA A 258 18.60 4.24 10.50
CA ALA A 258 18.30 4.04 9.09
C ALA A 258 18.18 5.37 8.32
N ASP A 259 18.58 5.35 7.06
CA ASP A 259 18.44 6.50 6.16
C ASP A 259 16.97 6.91 5.98
N ARG A 260 16.75 8.16 5.54
CA ARG A 260 15.39 8.73 5.40
C ARG A 260 14.52 7.91 4.44
N THR A 261 15.07 7.33 3.38
CA THR A 261 14.31 6.53 2.41
C THR A 261 13.76 5.28 3.09
N SER A 262 14.62 4.56 3.82
CA SER A 262 14.23 3.36 4.57
C SER A 262 13.19 3.68 5.64
N LEU A 263 13.36 4.77 6.40
CA LEU A 263 12.37 5.18 7.40
C LEU A 263 11.03 5.58 6.78
N LEU A 264 11.02 6.30 5.66
CA LEU A 264 9.80 6.64 4.94
C LEU A 264 9.10 5.39 4.40
N ARG A 265 9.85 4.39 3.89
CA ARG A 265 9.30 3.10 3.46
C ARG A 265 8.64 2.36 4.62
N ILE A 266 9.29 2.29 5.79
CA ILE A 266 8.72 1.65 7.00
C ILE A 266 7.47 2.40 7.46
N TYR A 267 7.54 3.73 7.52
CA TYR A 267 6.40 4.59 7.84
C TYR A 267 5.20 4.31 6.90
N GLN A 268 5.45 4.28 5.59
CA GLN A 268 4.42 4.01 4.58
C GLN A 268 3.83 2.60 4.75
N ALA A 269 4.68 1.61 4.99
CA ALA A 269 4.29 0.21 5.07
C ALA A 269 3.52 -0.15 6.36
N VAL A 270 3.82 0.51 7.49
CA VAL A 270 3.26 0.13 8.80
C VAL A 270 2.22 1.13 9.31
N ILE A 271 2.51 2.44 9.22
CA ILE A 271 1.67 3.48 9.80
C ILE A 271 0.67 3.98 8.75
N LEU A 272 1.16 4.43 7.60
CA LEU A 272 0.31 5.02 6.58
C LEU A 272 -0.67 4.01 5.98
N SER A 273 -0.22 2.78 5.73
CA SER A 273 -1.08 1.68 5.27
C SER A 273 -2.23 1.38 6.26
N SER A 274 -1.94 1.43 7.57
CA SER A 274 -2.96 1.25 8.62
C SER A 274 -3.97 2.38 8.62
N MET A 275 -3.54 3.62 8.37
CA MET A 275 -4.44 4.76 8.22
C MET A 275 -5.23 4.68 6.92
N ASP A 276 -4.61 4.32 5.80
CA ASP A 276 -5.29 4.22 4.52
C ASP A 276 -6.36 3.10 4.53
N TYR A 277 -6.15 2.03 5.32
CA TYR A 277 -7.16 0.98 5.49
C TYR A 277 -8.43 1.50 6.16
N GLY A 278 -9.58 1.35 5.50
CA GLY A 278 -10.89 1.74 6.03
C GLY A 278 -11.22 3.22 5.84
N CYS A 279 -10.31 4.04 5.29
CA CYS A 279 -10.53 5.48 5.12
C CYS A 279 -11.73 5.80 4.21
N MET A 280 -12.09 4.86 3.34
CA MET A 280 -13.29 4.87 2.52
C MET A 280 -14.59 4.99 3.31
N VAL A 281 -14.58 4.42 4.51
CA VAL A 281 -15.73 4.25 5.38
C VAL A 281 -15.66 5.33 6.44
N TYR A 282 -14.58 5.34 7.23
CA TYR A 282 -14.43 6.28 8.35
C TYR A 282 -14.09 7.70 7.90
N GLY A 283 -13.62 7.93 6.66
CA GLY A 283 -13.21 9.24 6.16
C GLY A 283 -14.35 10.26 6.11
N SER A 284 -15.59 9.79 6.26
CA SER A 284 -16.81 10.57 6.44
C SER A 284 -17.02 11.13 7.86
N ALA A 285 -16.15 10.76 8.81
CA ALA A 285 -16.19 11.27 10.18
C ALA A 285 -15.95 12.79 10.24
N ARG A 286 -16.31 13.41 11.35
CA ARG A 286 -16.12 14.85 11.55
C ARG A 286 -14.64 15.23 11.42
N PRO A 287 -14.30 16.37 10.77
CA PRO A 287 -12.90 16.81 10.63
C PRO A 287 -12.13 16.90 11.95
N THR A 288 -12.80 17.27 13.05
CA THR A 288 -12.22 17.31 14.39
C THR A 288 -11.74 15.94 14.89
N VAL A 289 -12.45 14.87 14.54
CA VAL A 289 -12.08 13.50 14.88
C VAL A 289 -10.90 13.05 14.00
N LEU A 290 -10.99 13.31 12.69
CA LEU A 290 -9.94 12.94 11.72
C LEU A 290 -8.59 13.62 12.02
N ARG A 291 -8.59 14.88 12.48
CA ARG A 291 -7.37 15.62 12.85
C ARG A 291 -6.54 14.93 13.93
N ARG A 292 -7.11 14.01 14.72
CA ARG A 292 -6.35 13.23 15.70
C ARG A 292 -5.26 12.37 15.04
N LEU A 293 -5.49 11.89 13.81
CA LEU A 293 -4.50 11.11 13.06
C LEU A 293 -3.38 11.98 12.45
N ASP A 294 -3.66 13.25 12.17
CA ASP A 294 -2.69 14.17 11.57
C ASP A 294 -1.47 14.32 12.50
N THR A 295 -1.68 14.31 13.82
CA THR A 295 -0.60 14.39 14.82
C THR A 295 0.43 13.25 14.70
N ILE A 296 -0.05 12.03 14.46
CA ILE A 296 0.78 10.83 14.25
C ILE A 296 1.53 10.93 12.93
N HIS A 297 0.84 11.37 11.88
CA HIS A 297 1.43 11.59 10.57
C HIS A 297 2.58 12.61 10.65
N HIS A 298 2.36 13.78 11.26
CA HIS A 298 3.40 14.80 11.41
C HIS A 298 4.56 14.32 12.27
N SER A 299 4.27 13.58 13.34
CA SER A 299 5.30 13.00 14.20
C SER A 299 6.20 12.02 13.43
N ALA A 300 5.61 11.14 12.62
CA ALA A 300 6.37 10.24 11.76
C ALA A 300 7.25 11.01 10.77
N LEU A 301 6.73 12.04 10.10
CA LEU A 301 7.50 12.83 9.14
C LEU A 301 8.67 13.57 9.79
N ARG A 302 8.49 14.09 11.00
CA ARG A 302 9.57 14.70 11.79
C ARG A 302 10.66 13.68 12.13
N ILE A 303 10.27 12.47 12.54
CA ILE A 303 11.21 11.38 12.84
C ILE A 303 12.01 10.99 11.59
N CYS A 304 11.33 10.78 10.46
CA CYS A 304 11.98 10.37 9.22
C CYS A 304 12.97 11.42 8.70
N SER A 305 12.57 12.70 8.68
CA SER A 305 13.40 13.83 8.22
C SER A 305 14.40 14.36 9.25
N GLY A 306 14.25 13.98 10.52
CA GLY A 306 14.95 14.59 11.65
C GLY A 306 14.57 16.05 11.89
N ALA A 307 13.43 16.54 11.36
CA ALA A 307 12.98 17.92 11.57
C ALA A 307 12.61 18.21 13.04
N PHE A 308 12.64 19.48 13.43
CA PHE A 308 12.27 19.89 14.78
C PHE A 308 10.75 19.91 14.98
N ARG A 309 10.30 19.94 16.23
CA ARG A 309 8.87 20.07 16.58
C ARG A 309 8.24 21.35 16.03
N THR A 310 9.03 22.43 16.03
CA THR A 310 8.65 23.75 15.53
C THR A 310 8.62 23.84 14.01
N SER A 311 9.09 22.83 13.28
CA SER A 311 9.09 22.85 11.81
C SER A 311 7.67 22.93 11.25
N PRO A 312 7.41 23.83 10.27
CA PRO A 312 6.10 23.96 9.65
C PRO A 312 5.64 22.65 9.02
N VAL A 313 4.38 22.28 9.25
CA VAL A 313 3.81 21.01 8.78
C VAL A 313 3.85 20.89 7.25
N GLU A 314 3.54 21.98 6.54
CA GLU A 314 3.59 21.99 5.07
C GLU A 314 5.00 21.72 4.53
N SER A 315 6.04 22.22 5.20
CA SER A 315 7.42 21.92 4.84
C SER A 315 7.77 20.45 5.05
N LEU A 316 7.18 19.78 6.05
CA LEU A 316 7.37 18.34 6.28
C LEU A 316 6.77 17.51 5.14
N TYR A 317 5.59 17.88 4.65
CA TYR A 317 4.96 17.21 3.51
C TYR A 317 5.83 17.31 2.27
N VAL A 318 6.32 18.51 1.95
CA VAL A 318 7.12 18.76 0.75
C VAL A 318 8.48 18.08 0.84
N ILE A 319 9.19 18.19 1.98
CA ILE A 319 10.54 17.62 2.12
C ILE A 319 10.56 16.09 2.15
N CYS A 320 9.52 15.47 2.70
CA CYS A 320 9.35 14.02 2.74
C CYS A 320 8.61 13.47 1.51
N HIS A 321 8.14 14.36 0.63
CA HIS A 321 7.27 14.03 -0.50
C HIS A 321 6.07 13.16 -0.07
N GLN A 322 5.39 13.56 1.00
CA GLN A 322 4.20 12.87 1.53
C GLN A 322 2.98 13.78 1.48
N LEU A 323 1.90 13.28 0.87
CA LEU A 323 0.64 14.01 0.78
C LEU A 323 0.01 14.21 2.19
N PRO A 324 -0.54 15.39 2.49
CA PRO A 324 -1.39 15.60 3.66
C PRO A 324 -2.53 14.57 3.75
N LEU A 325 -2.87 14.12 4.97
CA LEU A 325 -3.88 13.07 5.13
C LEU A 325 -5.27 13.44 4.58
N HIS A 326 -5.68 14.72 4.60
CA HIS A 326 -6.97 15.12 4.02
C HIS A 326 -6.99 14.96 2.49
N LEU A 327 -5.90 15.28 1.79
CA LEU A 327 -5.78 15.03 0.35
C LEU A 327 -5.69 13.53 0.07
N ARG A 328 -5.01 12.74 0.93
CA ARG A 328 -4.99 11.27 0.80
C ARG A 328 -6.39 10.67 0.93
N ARG A 329 -7.19 11.13 1.88
CA ARG A 329 -8.59 10.69 2.05
C ARG A 329 -9.48 11.07 0.86
N GLN A 330 -9.14 12.12 0.10
CA GLN A 330 -9.81 12.44 -1.16
C GLN A 330 -9.30 11.56 -2.32
N LYS A 331 -8.05 11.10 -2.28
CA LYS A 331 -7.43 10.24 -3.30
C LYS A 331 -8.00 8.82 -3.32
N ILE A 332 -8.18 8.22 -2.15
CA ILE A 332 -8.46 6.78 -2.03
C ILE A 332 -9.89 6.40 -2.52
N PRO A 333 -10.93 7.23 -2.35
CA PRO A 333 -12.27 6.90 -2.84
C PRO A 333 -12.46 6.78 -4.34
N PRO A 334 -12.00 7.73 -5.16
CA PRO A 334 -12.04 7.57 -6.62
C PRO A 334 -11.26 6.34 -7.09
N TYR A 335 -10.16 6.00 -6.42
CA TYR A 335 -9.38 4.79 -6.72
C TYR A 335 -10.16 3.51 -6.50
N TYR A 336 -10.89 3.43 -5.38
CA TYR A 336 -11.77 2.29 -5.13
C TYR A 336 -12.89 2.24 -6.16
N ALA A 337 -13.52 3.39 -6.42
CA ALA A 337 -14.68 3.47 -7.29
C ALA A 337 -14.37 3.16 -8.75
N ALA A 338 -13.14 3.42 -9.19
CA ALA A 338 -12.73 3.10 -10.54
C ALA A 338 -12.21 1.65 -10.67
N ARG A 339 -12.12 0.86 -9.59
CA ARG A 339 -11.83 -0.58 -9.69
C ARG A 339 -12.98 -1.30 -10.39
N PRO A 340 -12.70 -2.29 -11.26
CA PRO A 340 -13.73 -3.19 -11.76
C PRO A 340 -14.27 -3.99 -10.56
N SER A 341 -15.40 -3.56 -10.02
CA SER A 341 -16.10 -4.21 -8.91
C SER A 341 -17.59 -4.21 -9.24
N HIS A 342 -18.27 -5.31 -8.93
CA HIS A 342 -19.69 -5.50 -9.27
C HIS A 342 -20.65 -4.83 -8.27
N ILE A 343 -20.13 -4.22 -7.20
CA ILE A 343 -20.93 -3.42 -6.26
C ILE A 343 -20.78 -1.96 -6.68
N LEU A 344 -21.90 -1.31 -6.99
CA LEU A 344 -21.94 0.10 -7.38
C LEU A 344 -21.15 0.94 -6.37
N PRO A 345 -20.02 1.53 -6.80
CA PRO A 345 -19.10 2.15 -5.87
C PRO A 345 -19.58 3.50 -5.35
N PHE A 346 -18.79 4.04 -4.43
CA PHE A 346 -18.83 5.44 -3.99
C PHE A 346 -18.95 6.47 -5.12
N CYS A 347 -18.59 6.17 -6.39
CA CYS A 347 -18.75 7.06 -7.55
C CYS A 347 -20.18 7.61 -7.68
N GLU A 348 -21.23 6.84 -7.38
CA GLU A 348 -22.60 7.37 -7.37
C GLU A 348 -22.84 8.41 -6.26
N ARG A 349 -22.08 8.35 -5.16
CA ARG A 349 -22.09 9.33 -4.05
C ARG A 349 -21.15 10.53 -4.28
N THR A 350 -20.05 10.31 -5.01
CA THR A 350 -19.04 11.34 -5.34
C THR A 350 -19.46 12.26 -6.49
N LYS A 351 -20.61 12.05 -7.15
CA LYS A 351 -21.16 13.02 -8.12
C LYS A 351 -21.16 14.45 -7.56
N LEU A 352 -21.37 14.60 -6.25
CA LEU A 352 -21.30 15.87 -5.54
C LEU A 352 -19.87 16.44 -5.33
N LEU A 353 -18.84 15.60 -5.25
CA LEU A 353 -17.42 16.02 -5.18
C LEU A 353 -16.81 16.20 -6.58
N LEU A 354 -17.42 15.58 -7.59
CA LEU A 354 -17.14 15.80 -9.00
C LEU A 354 -17.78 17.09 -9.52
N HIS A 355 -18.62 17.79 -8.73
CA HIS A 355 -19.20 19.09 -9.12
C HIS A 355 -18.16 20.17 -9.44
N ASP A 356 -16.92 20.03 -8.95
CA ASP A 356 -15.80 20.93 -9.29
C ASP A 356 -14.86 20.36 -10.36
N SER A 357 -15.18 19.22 -10.99
CA SER A 357 -14.29 18.52 -11.93
C SER A 357 -14.88 18.40 -13.34
N ASP A 358 -14.05 18.58 -14.37
CA ASP A 358 -14.34 18.32 -15.81
C ASP A 358 -14.80 16.88 -16.13
N LEU A 359 -15.01 16.03 -15.12
CA LEU A 359 -15.36 14.62 -15.22
C LEU A 359 -16.87 14.34 -15.04
N HIS A 360 -17.75 15.35 -15.16
CA HIS A 360 -19.19 15.21 -14.86
C HIS A 360 -19.88 14.03 -15.57
N ASN A 361 -19.36 13.58 -16.72
CA ASN A 361 -19.96 12.54 -17.57
C ASN A 361 -19.04 11.36 -17.89
N VAL A 362 -17.99 11.10 -17.10
CA VAL A 362 -17.06 9.99 -17.41
C VAL A 362 -17.66 8.65 -17.04
N SER A 363 -17.94 7.83 -18.06
CA SER A 363 -18.19 6.40 -17.90
C SER A 363 -16.88 5.66 -17.63
N VAL A 364 -16.84 4.83 -16.60
CA VAL A 364 -15.69 3.97 -16.28
C VAL A 364 -15.82 2.68 -17.06
N GLN A 365 -14.78 2.28 -17.79
CA GLN A 365 -14.76 1.01 -18.50
C GLN A 365 -14.75 -0.13 -17.48
N LEU A 366 -15.79 -0.95 -17.49
CA LEU A 366 -15.84 -2.19 -16.73
C LEU A 366 -15.02 -3.26 -17.47
N SER A 367 -14.28 -4.06 -16.72
CA SER A 367 -13.51 -5.19 -17.25
C SER A 367 -14.03 -6.46 -16.63
N ASP A 368 -14.33 -7.44 -17.48
CA ASP A 368 -14.56 -8.80 -17.03
C ASP A 368 -13.21 -9.45 -16.69
N PHE A 369 -13.08 -9.97 -15.48
CA PHE A 369 -11.89 -10.69 -15.05
C PHE A 369 -11.76 -12.08 -15.68
N PHE A 370 -12.85 -12.58 -16.27
CA PHE A 370 -12.98 -13.94 -16.80
C PHE A 370 -13.29 -13.93 -18.31
N THR A 371 -12.65 -13.02 -19.06
CA THR A 371 -12.82 -12.92 -20.52
C THR A 371 -12.45 -14.21 -21.25
N PHE A 372 -11.35 -14.85 -20.86
CA PHE A 372 -10.85 -16.08 -21.49
C PHE A 372 -10.82 -17.22 -20.47
N PRO A 373 -11.20 -18.44 -20.87
CA PRO A 373 -10.99 -19.59 -20.01
C PRO A 373 -9.47 -19.79 -19.81
N PRO A 374 -9.01 -20.17 -18.61
CA PRO A 374 -7.58 -20.34 -18.32
C PRO A 374 -6.83 -21.35 -19.20
N TRP A 375 -7.55 -22.16 -19.99
CA TRP A 375 -6.96 -23.15 -20.91
C TRP A 375 -6.99 -22.72 -22.39
N GLU A 376 -7.64 -21.60 -22.73
CA GLU A 376 -7.63 -21.02 -24.09
C GLU A 376 -7.21 -19.54 -24.04
N ILE A 377 -6.15 -19.25 -23.29
CA ILE A 377 -5.57 -17.90 -23.28
C ILE A 377 -5.00 -17.63 -24.69
N PRO A 378 -5.41 -16.54 -25.37
CA PRO A 378 -4.93 -16.24 -26.70
C PRO A 378 -3.41 -16.04 -26.70
N GLN A 379 -2.69 -16.83 -27.50
CA GLN A 379 -1.26 -16.59 -27.73
C GLN A 379 -1.08 -15.44 -28.72
N PHE A 380 -0.28 -14.45 -28.33
CA PHE A 380 0.05 -13.30 -29.16
C PHE A 380 1.55 -13.26 -29.44
N SER A 381 1.89 -13.06 -30.70
CA SER A 381 3.25 -12.87 -31.17
C SER A 381 3.29 -11.73 -32.18
N PHE A 382 4.44 -11.10 -32.28
CA PHE A 382 4.69 -10.01 -33.23
C PHE A 382 6.10 -10.14 -33.80
N LEU A 383 6.31 -9.51 -34.95
CA LEU A 383 7.59 -9.45 -35.63
C LEU A 383 8.33 -8.17 -35.22
N ASN A 384 9.65 -8.28 -35.08
CA ASN A 384 10.52 -7.13 -34.94
C ASN A 384 11.72 -7.29 -35.89
N PRO A 385 11.56 -7.00 -37.20
CA PRO A 385 12.62 -7.15 -38.19
C PRO A 385 13.79 -6.16 -37.97
N PHE A 386 13.60 -5.18 -37.08
CA PHE A 386 14.58 -4.16 -36.74
C PHE A 386 15.37 -4.52 -35.47
N SER A 387 15.14 -5.70 -34.88
CA SER A 387 15.88 -6.16 -33.70
C SER A 387 17.38 -6.20 -34.00
N GLY A 388 18.19 -5.53 -33.16
CA GLY A 388 19.64 -5.46 -33.32
C GLY A 388 20.17 -4.15 -33.92
N PHE A 389 19.29 -3.24 -34.34
CA PHE A 389 19.66 -1.88 -34.76
C PHE A 389 19.33 -0.88 -33.65
N ASP A 390 20.30 -0.06 -33.25
CA ASP A 390 20.05 1.03 -32.30
C ASP A 390 19.57 2.28 -33.04
N LYS A 391 18.47 2.87 -32.57
CA LYS A 391 17.84 4.06 -33.15
C LYS A 391 18.77 5.28 -33.05
N SER A 392 19.64 5.33 -32.04
CA SER A 392 20.54 6.47 -31.86
C SER A 392 21.70 6.51 -32.86
N SER A 393 22.14 5.34 -33.34
CA SER A 393 23.33 5.20 -34.20
C SER A 393 23.01 4.84 -35.65
N THR A 394 21.80 4.35 -35.93
CA THR A 394 21.42 3.84 -37.26
C THR A 394 20.72 4.94 -38.08
N ALA A 395 21.15 5.13 -39.33
CA ALA A 395 20.56 6.14 -40.21
C ALA A 395 19.09 5.80 -40.57
N PRO A 396 18.17 6.78 -40.65
CA PRO A 396 16.76 6.55 -41.01
C PRO A 396 16.56 5.79 -42.32
N VAL A 397 17.40 6.04 -43.32
CA VAL A 397 17.35 5.37 -44.64
C VAL A 397 17.55 3.85 -44.50
N THR A 398 18.38 3.39 -43.56
CA THR A 398 18.57 1.96 -43.29
C THR A 398 17.28 1.33 -42.78
N PHE A 399 16.55 1.99 -41.88
CA PHE A 399 15.25 1.51 -41.41
C PHE A 399 14.21 1.47 -42.53
N GLN A 400 14.20 2.47 -43.42
CA GLN A 400 13.32 2.48 -44.59
C GLN A 400 13.62 1.29 -45.53
N GLN A 401 14.90 1.02 -45.82
CA GLN A 401 15.30 -0.12 -46.66
C GLN A 401 14.89 -1.47 -46.05
N LEU A 402 15.13 -1.65 -44.75
CA LEU A 402 14.71 -2.86 -44.03
C LEU A 402 13.18 -3.01 -44.06
N PHE A 403 12.45 -1.91 -43.88
CA PHE A 403 11.00 -1.91 -43.96
C PHE A 403 10.51 -2.28 -45.37
N HIS A 404 11.11 -1.73 -46.44
CA HIS A 404 10.76 -2.08 -47.82
C HIS A 404 11.03 -3.54 -48.13
N HIS A 405 12.15 -4.09 -47.66
CA HIS A 405 12.47 -5.51 -47.80
C HIS A 405 11.44 -6.39 -47.08
N HIS A 406 11.10 -6.06 -45.83
CA HIS A 406 10.05 -6.74 -45.07
C HIS A 406 8.69 -6.64 -45.78
N ARG A 407 8.33 -5.46 -46.30
CA ARG A 407 7.07 -5.25 -47.02
C ARG A 407 7.00 -6.10 -48.29
N TYR A 408 8.12 -6.30 -48.99
CA TYR A 408 8.21 -7.19 -50.14
C TYR A 408 7.95 -8.65 -49.77
N GLN A 409 8.54 -9.13 -48.66
CA GLN A 409 8.31 -10.49 -48.14
C GLN A 409 6.82 -10.75 -47.81
N TYR A 410 6.14 -9.74 -47.25
CA TYR A 410 4.71 -9.81 -46.90
C TYR A 410 3.79 -9.16 -47.94
N SER A 411 4.18 -9.12 -49.21
CA SER A 411 3.42 -8.47 -50.31
C SER A 411 1.95 -8.92 -50.40
N SER A 412 1.66 -10.17 -50.07
CA SER A 412 0.30 -10.77 -50.02
C SER A 412 -0.57 -10.34 -48.84
N PHE A 413 -0.02 -9.63 -47.86
CA PHE A 413 -0.74 -9.11 -46.70
C PHE A 413 -1.08 -7.63 -46.91
N LEU A 414 -2.30 -7.25 -46.53
CA LEU A 414 -2.72 -5.85 -46.54
C LEU A 414 -2.11 -5.11 -45.34
N PRO A 415 -1.36 -4.00 -45.55
CA PRO A 415 -0.72 -3.27 -44.47
C PRO A 415 -1.69 -2.30 -43.81
N ILE A 416 -1.76 -2.29 -42.49
CA ILE A 416 -2.47 -1.28 -41.70
C ILE A 416 -1.47 -0.66 -40.73
N PHE A 417 -1.43 0.67 -40.64
CA PHE A 417 -0.57 1.40 -39.71
C PHE A 417 -1.41 2.01 -38.61
N THR A 418 -0.92 1.99 -37.39
CA THR A 418 -1.64 2.51 -36.22
C THR A 418 -0.72 3.36 -35.36
N ASP A 419 -1.24 4.46 -34.83
CA ASP A 419 -0.52 5.33 -33.90
C ASP A 419 -1.46 5.96 -32.86
N GLY A 420 -0.91 6.29 -31.69
CA GLY A 420 -1.60 6.98 -30.61
C GLY A 420 -0.87 8.24 -30.16
N SER A 421 -1.54 9.39 -30.22
CA SER A 421 -0.93 10.68 -29.86
C SER A 421 -1.53 11.31 -28.61
N LYS A 422 -0.68 12.02 -27.86
CA LYS A 422 -1.10 12.92 -26.77
C LYS A 422 -0.31 14.21 -26.82
N SER A 423 -1.03 15.33 -26.80
CA SER A 423 -0.51 16.68 -26.62
C SER A 423 -1.31 17.40 -25.53
N ASP A 424 -0.97 18.66 -25.22
CA ASP A 424 -1.64 19.41 -24.16
C ASP A 424 -3.15 19.55 -24.41
N GLY A 425 -3.94 18.83 -23.61
CA GLY A 425 -5.40 18.83 -23.70
C GLY A 425 -5.97 18.07 -24.91
N HIS A 426 -5.17 17.25 -25.60
CA HIS A 426 -5.62 16.47 -26.75
C HIS A 426 -5.05 15.05 -26.71
N VAL A 427 -5.91 14.06 -26.96
CA VAL A 427 -5.53 12.66 -27.12
C VAL A 427 -6.28 12.11 -28.33
N GLY A 428 -5.56 11.46 -29.24
CA GLY A 428 -6.13 10.92 -30.47
C GLY A 428 -5.45 9.63 -30.89
N CYS A 429 -6.12 8.86 -31.72
CA CYS A 429 -5.56 7.66 -32.35
C CYS A 429 -5.84 7.68 -33.86
N GLY A 430 -4.88 7.15 -34.61
CA GLY A 430 -4.91 7.09 -36.06
C GLY A 430 -4.77 5.66 -36.57
N VAL A 431 -5.52 5.32 -37.60
CA VAL A 431 -5.39 4.07 -38.36
C VAL A 431 -5.34 4.41 -39.85
N VAL A 432 -4.35 3.88 -40.55
CA VAL A 432 -4.16 4.08 -41.98
C VAL A 432 -4.18 2.70 -42.65
N SER A 433 -5.20 2.46 -43.46
CA SER A 433 -5.25 1.34 -44.38
C SER A 433 -5.13 1.83 -45.83
N PRO A 434 -4.92 0.95 -46.83
CA PRO A 434 -4.83 1.39 -48.22
C PRO A 434 -6.17 1.91 -48.77
N SER A 435 -7.28 1.52 -48.14
CA SER A 435 -8.63 1.88 -48.53
C SER A 435 -9.20 3.06 -47.77
N ASP A 436 -8.79 3.28 -46.52
CA ASP A 436 -9.37 4.29 -45.65
C ASP A 436 -8.38 4.81 -44.60
N THR A 437 -8.68 5.96 -44.02
CA THR A 437 -7.94 6.56 -42.91
C THR A 437 -8.91 6.91 -41.78
N LEU A 438 -8.80 6.20 -40.66
CA LEU A 438 -9.62 6.44 -39.48
C LEU A 438 -8.85 7.29 -38.48
N SER A 439 -9.50 8.33 -37.97
CA SER A 439 -8.91 9.23 -37.00
C SER A 439 -9.95 9.57 -35.94
N TYR A 440 -9.62 9.28 -34.68
CA TYR A 440 -10.54 9.42 -33.56
C TYR A 440 -9.92 10.17 -32.39
N ARG A 441 -10.67 11.14 -31.88
CA ARG A 441 -10.38 11.87 -30.65
C ARG A 441 -10.87 11.08 -29.44
N LEU A 442 -9.97 10.87 -28.49
CA LEU A 442 -10.25 10.23 -27.21
C LEU A 442 -10.44 11.27 -26.10
N HIS A 443 -10.90 10.82 -24.93
CA HIS A 443 -11.01 11.69 -23.77
C HIS A 443 -9.63 12.19 -23.32
N ASN A 444 -9.51 13.46 -22.94
CA ASN A 444 -8.23 14.11 -22.59
C ASN A 444 -7.47 13.45 -21.43
N SER A 445 -8.18 12.73 -20.57
CA SER A 445 -7.60 11.95 -19.47
C SER A 445 -6.90 10.65 -19.92
N CYS A 446 -7.13 10.17 -21.14
CA CYS A 446 -6.47 8.98 -21.66
C CYS A 446 -4.95 9.14 -21.67
N SER A 447 -4.22 8.05 -21.47
CA SER A 447 -2.77 8.03 -21.68
C SER A 447 -2.41 7.78 -23.14
N VAL A 448 -1.18 8.17 -23.56
CA VAL A 448 -0.64 7.82 -24.90
C VAL A 448 -0.77 6.33 -25.13
N PHE A 449 -0.33 5.53 -24.15
CA PHE A 449 -0.42 4.08 -24.17
C PHE A 449 -1.85 3.55 -24.44
N THR A 450 -2.86 4.21 -23.88
CA THR A 450 -4.26 3.86 -24.14
C THR A 450 -4.67 4.25 -25.55
N ALA A 451 -4.21 5.39 -26.07
CA ALA A 451 -4.44 5.77 -27.46
C ALA A 451 -3.84 4.76 -28.45
N GLU A 452 -2.62 4.28 -28.18
CA GLU A 452 -1.96 3.22 -28.98
C GLU A 452 -2.77 1.93 -29.03
N LEU A 453 -3.22 1.46 -27.86
CA LEU A 453 -4.08 0.27 -27.80
C LEU A 453 -5.42 0.51 -28.52
N VAL A 454 -6.01 1.69 -28.38
CA VAL A 454 -7.26 2.01 -29.09
C VAL A 454 -7.05 2.07 -30.60
N ALA A 455 -5.91 2.56 -31.09
CA ALA A 455 -5.56 2.53 -32.51
C ALA A 455 -5.54 1.10 -33.05
N ILE A 456 -4.87 0.18 -32.34
CA ILE A 456 -4.85 -1.26 -32.68
C ILE A 456 -6.26 -1.85 -32.63
N PHE A 457 -7.06 -1.51 -31.63
CA PHE A 457 -8.45 -1.96 -31.51
C PHE A 457 -9.29 -1.50 -32.71
N CYS A 458 -9.20 -0.23 -33.11
CA CYS A 458 -9.90 0.32 -34.27
C CYS A 458 -9.46 -0.37 -35.57
N ALA A 459 -8.16 -0.64 -35.75
CA ALA A 459 -7.68 -1.41 -36.90
C ALA A 459 -8.31 -2.80 -36.99
N LEU A 460 -8.46 -3.50 -35.87
CA LEU A 460 -9.13 -4.80 -35.84
C LEU A 460 -10.63 -4.71 -36.11
N GLN A 461 -11.29 -3.62 -35.70
CA GLN A 461 -12.69 -3.37 -36.02
C GLN A 461 -12.88 -3.12 -37.53
N GLU A 462 -11.94 -2.43 -38.18
CA GLU A 462 -11.91 -2.23 -39.63
C GLU A 462 -11.68 -3.53 -40.41
N ILE A 463 -10.84 -4.43 -39.87
CA ILE A 463 -10.59 -5.75 -40.47
C ILE A 463 -11.83 -6.65 -40.42
N SER A 464 -12.60 -6.61 -39.33
CA SER A 464 -13.71 -7.54 -39.08
C SER A 464 -14.76 -7.65 -40.21
N PRO A 465 -15.23 -6.56 -40.85
CA PRO A 465 -16.15 -6.64 -41.98
C PRO A 465 -15.48 -6.94 -43.33
N SER A 466 -14.15 -6.97 -43.42
CA SER A 466 -13.45 -7.12 -44.70
C SER A 466 -13.62 -8.51 -45.31
N SER A 467 -13.65 -8.55 -46.64
CA SER A 467 -13.59 -9.79 -47.42
C SER A 467 -12.18 -10.39 -47.45
N GLN A 468 -11.15 -9.58 -47.22
CA GLN A 468 -9.77 -10.06 -47.19
C GLN A 468 -9.48 -10.81 -45.90
N ARG A 469 -8.48 -11.69 -45.95
CA ARG A 469 -8.12 -12.57 -44.81
C ARG A 469 -6.71 -12.36 -44.28
N ASN A 470 -5.80 -11.78 -45.08
CA ASN A 470 -4.40 -11.62 -44.72
C ASN A 470 -4.08 -10.14 -44.45
N PHE A 471 -3.81 -9.79 -43.20
CA PHE A 471 -3.48 -8.43 -42.77
C PHE A 471 -2.19 -8.39 -41.96
N ILE A 472 -1.46 -7.29 -42.07
CA ILE A 472 -0.31 -7.00 -41.22
C ILE A 472 -0.49 -5.62 -40.60
N ILE A 473 -0.52 -5.57 -39.27
CA ILE A 473 -0.65 -4.33 -38.48
C ILE A 473 0.75 -3.89 -38.06
N TYR A 474 1.11 -2.67 -38.45
CA TYR A 474 2.34 -1.98 -38.09
C TYR A 474 2.04 -0.94 -37.00
N THR A 475 2.79 -1.01 -35.89
CA THR A 475 2.71 -0.04 -34.80
C THR A 475 4.12 0.24 -34.29
N ASP A 476 4.39 1.47 -33.87
CA ASP A 476 5.64 1.84 -33.22
C ASP A 476 5.57 1.72 -31.68
N SER A 477 4.41 1.38 -31.14
CA SER A 477 4.21 1.14 -29.71
C SER A 477 4.67 -0.25 -29.29
N MET A 478 5.98 -0.38 -29.02
CA MET A 478 6.55 -1.60 -28.44
C MET A 478 5.82 -1.99 -27.15
N SER A 479 5.48 -0.99 -26.31
CA SER A 479 4.76 -1.21 -25.06
C SER A 479 3.38 -1.86 -25.26
N ALA A 480 2.66 -1.52 -26.35
CA ALA A 480 1.37 -2.14 -26.67
C ALA A 480 1.54 -3.60 -27.07
N LEU A 481 2.53 -3.89 -27.94
CA LEU A 481 2.85 -5.26 -28.38
C LEU A 481 3.33 -6.14 -27.23
N GLU A 482 4.22 -5.64 -26.38
CA GLU A 482 4.68 -6.35 -25.18
C GLU A 482 3.54 -6.67 -24.23
N THR A 483 2.64 -5.70 -24.01
CA THR A 483 1.45 -5.91 -23.18
C THR A 483 0.55 -7.00 -23.75
N LEU A 484 0.31 -7.01 -25.07
CA LEU A 484 -0.49 -8.04 -25.73
C LEU A 484 0.17 -9.43 -25.68
N SER A 485 1.50 -9.50 -25.73
CA SER A 485 2.25 -10.77 -25.65
C SER A 485 2.24 -11.42 -24.27
N HIS A 486 2.12 -10.63 -23.19
CA HIS A 486 2.12 -11.11 -21.81
C HIS A 486 0.73 -10.96 -21.20
N TYR A 487 -0.14 -11.93 -21.45
CA TYR A 487 -1.46 -11.96 -20.81
C TYR A 487 -1.32 -11.96 -19.28
N ASP A 488 -1.86 -10.93 -18.64
CA ASP A 488 -2.01 -10.84 -17.20
C ASP A 488 -3.46 -10.57 -16.81
N THR A 489 -3.86 -11.12 -15.68
CA THR A 489 -5.14 -10.85 -15.02
C THR A 489 -5.43 -9.37 -14.69
N GLN A 490 -4.42 -8.51 -14.66
CA GLN A 490 -4.50 -7.07 -14.41
C GLN A 490 -4.11 -6.25 -15.65
N MET A 491 -4.09 -6.89 -16.83
CA MET A 491 -3.83 -6.26 -18.11
C MET A 491 -4.76 -5.07 -18.36
N HIS A 492 -4.28 -4.13 -19.19
CA HIS A 492 -5.07 -2.99 -19.62
C HIS A 492 -6.42 -3.45 -20.25
N PRO A 493 -7.57 -2.85 -19.88
CA PRO A 493 -8.89 -3.28 -20.37
C PRO A 493 -9.00 -3.33 -21.90
N VAL A 494 -8.49 -2.32 -22.60
CA VAL A 494 -8.45 -2.31 -24.08
C VAL A 494 -7.61 -3.46 -24.64
N GLY A 495 -6.55 -3.87 -23.95
CA GLY A 495 -5.73 -5.02 -24.34
C GLY A 495 -6.50 -6.35 -24.28
N LEU A 496 -7.35 -6.53 -23.28
CA LEU A 496 -8.25 -7.69 -23.20
C LEU A 496 -9.26 -7.71 -24.36
N GLU A 497 -9.81 -6.54 -24.72
CA GLU A 497 -10.71 -6.42 -25.88
C GLU A 497 -10.01 -6.75 -27.20
N ILE A 498 -8.77 -6.28 -27.38
CA ILE A 498 -7.95 -6.61 -28.55
C ILE A 498 -7.78 -8.13 -28.65
N LEU A 499 -7.35 -8.80 -27.57
CA LEU A 499 -7.18 -10.26 -27.57
C LEU A 499 -8.50 -10.99 -27.88
N SER A 500 -9.63 -10.45 -27.44
CA SER A 500 -10.96 -11.04 -27.67
C SER A 500 -11.36 -10.94 -29.14
N ILE A 501 -11.17 -9.78 -29.76
CA ILE A 501 -11.43 -9.58 -31.19
C ILE A 501 -10.45 -10.43 -32.01
N LEU A 502 -9.17 -10.49 -31.64
CA LEU A 502 -8.19 -11.34 -32.32
C LEU A 502 -8.58 -12.81 -32.31
N GLN A 503 -9.03 -13.34 -31.18
CA GLN A 503 -9.50 -14.71 -31.10
C GLN A 503 -10.73 -14.93 -31.98
N PHE A 504 -11.69 -13.99 -31.98
CA PHE A 504 -12.86 -14.05 -32.86
C PHE A 504 -12.49 -14.05 -34.34
N LEU A 505 -11.56 -13.19 -34.76
CA LEU A 505 -11.08 -13.11 -36.15
C LEU A 505 -10.30 -14.36 -36.55
N ARG A 506 -9.46 -14.90 -35.67
CA ARG A 506 -8.77 -16.19 -35.91
C ARG A 506 -9.75 -17.34 -36.10
N ASN A 507 -10.83 -17.39 -35.31
CA ASN A 507 -11.88 -18.40 -35.47
C ASN A 507 -12.65 -18.26 -36.79
N LYS A 508 -12.61 -17.08 -37.42
CA LYS A 508 -13.14 -16.81 -38.78
C LYS A 508 -12.07 -16.94 -39.87
N SER A 509 -10.95 -17.59 -39.58
CA SER A 509 -9.84 -17.83 -40.51
C SER A 509 -9.15 -16.57 -41.04
N PHE A 510 -9.14 -15.48 -40.27
CA PHE A 510 -8.27 -14.34 -40.57
C PHE A 510 -6.84 -14.62 -40.11
N ASN A 511 -5.87 -14.29 -40.97
CA ASN A 511 -4.44 -14.32 -40.69
C ASN A 511 -3.93 -12.89 -40.47
N ILE A 512 -3.71 -12.53 -39.21
CA ILE A 512 -3.32 -11.19 -38.79
C ILE A 512 -1.94 -11.26 -38.15
N ILE A 513 -0.98 -10.56 -38.75
CA ILE A 513 0.40 -10.43 -38.26
C ILE A 513 0.56 -9.06 -37.61
N PHE A 514 1.28 -8.99 -36.50
CA PHE A 514 1.68 -7.73 -35.89
C PHE A 514 3.17 -7.51 -36.12
N CYS A 515 3.58 -6.29 -36.42
CA CYS A 515 4.98 -5.93 -36.63
C CYS A 515 5.30 -4.59 -35.96
N TRP A 516 6.37 -4.56 -35.19
CA TRP A 516 6.88 -3.32 -34.63
C TRP A 516 7.65 -2.53 -35.70
N VAL A 517 7.44 -1.22 -35.77
CA VAL A 517 8.21 -0.30 -36.63
C VAL A 517 8.83 0.84 -35.81
N PRO A 518 10.01 1.34 -36.15
CA PRO A 518 10.58 2.50 -35.48
C PRO A 518 9.82 3.79 -35.82
N SER A 519 9.52 4.61 -34.80
CA SER A 519 8.87 5.91 -34.98
C SER A 519 9.80 6.98 -35.59
N HIS A 520 9.25 7.92 -36.36
CA HIS A 520 9.95 9.11 -36.89
C HIS A 520 11.19 8.82 -37.75
N VAL A 521 11.14 7.76 -38.55
CA VAL A 521 12.21 7.41 -39.50
C VAL A 521 11.81 7.59 -40.96
N GLY A 522 10.63 8.16 -41.24
CA GLY A 522 10.15 8.42 -42.60
C GLY A 522 9.44 7.24 -43.27
N ILE A 523 8.93 6.28 -42.50
CA ILE A 523 8.04 5.24 -43.05
C ILE A 523 6.66 5.87 -43.28
N SER A 524 6.34 6.16 -44.55
CA SER A 524 5.17 6.95 -44.95
C SER A 524 3.85 6.56 -44.26
N GLY A 525 3.54 5.27 -44.14
CA GLY A 525 2.33 4.81 -43.45
C GLY A 525 2.31 5.15 -41.95
N ASN A 526 3.44 5.01 -41.26
CA ASN A 526 3.57 5.34 -39.83
C ASN A 526 3.51 6.85 -39.61
N GLU A 527 4.22 7.64 -40.43
CA GLU A 527 4.18 9.11 -40.34
C GLU A 527 2.76 9.66 -40.61
N THR A 528 2.01 9.00 -41.50
CA THR A 528 0.62 9.37 -41.78
C THR A 528 -0.29 9.04 -40.59
N ALA A 529 -0.11 7.85 -39.98
CA ALA A 529 -0.84 7.46 -38.78
C ALA A 529 -0.59 8.44 -37.61
N ASP A 530 0.67 8.82 -37.38
CA ASP A 530 1.07 9.83 -36.39
C ASP A 530 0.45 11.21 -36.66
N ALA A 531 0.48 11.66 -37.91
CA ALA A 531 -0.15 12.92 -38.29
C ALA A 531 -1.67 12.91 -38.02
N ILE A 532 -2.40 11.89 -38.48
CA ILE A 532 -3.86 11.86 -38.28
C ILE A 532 -4.24 11.62 -36.83
N ALA A 533 -3.42 10.95 -36.02
CA ALA A 533 -3.63 10.79 -34.58
C ALA A 533 -3.50 12.14 -33.85
N LYS A 534 -2.54 12.98 -34.25
CA LYS A 534 -2.32 14.33 -33.69
C LYS A 534 -3.44 15.32 -34.00
N PHE A 535 -4.08 15.19 -35.16
CA PHE A 535 -5.12 16.10 -35.64
C PHE A 535 -6.55 15.54 -35.51
N ALA A 536 -6.73 14.49 -34.72
CA ALA A 536 -7.99 13.77 -34.62
C ALA A 536 -9.14 14.63 -34.07
N SER A 537 -10.20 14.81 -34.86
CA SER A 537 -11.33 15.68 -34.49
C SER A 537 -12.60 14.91 -34.11
N ALA A 538 -12.84 13.76 -34.74
CA ALA A 538 -14.06 12.96 -34.54
C ALA A 538 -14.01 12.22 -33.19
N VAL A 539 -14.92 12.53 -32.27
CA VAL A 539 -14.92 11.92 -30.93
C VAL A 539 -15.34 10.45 -31.01
N LEU A 540 -14.51 9.56 -30.45
CA LEU A 540 -14.90 8.16 -30.21
C LEU A 540 -15.52 8.04 -28.81
N PRO A 541 -16.85 7.81 -28.70
CA PRO A 541 -17.51 7.67 -27.41
C PRO A 541 -17.10 6.36 -26.74
N ARG A 542 -16.09 6.43 -25.87
CA ARG A 542 -15.54 5.28 -25.16
C ARG A 542 -15.40 5.57 -23.67
N ALA A 543 -15.74 4.57 -22.85
CA ALA A 543 -15.54 4.62 -21.41
C ALA A 543 -14.04 4.65 -21.06
N LEU A 544 -13.69 5.37 -20.01
CA LEU A 544 -12.31 5.54 -19.59
C LEU A 544 -11.80 4.32 -18.81
N PRO A 545 -10.62 3.77 -19.16
CA PRO A 545 -9.98 2.73 -18.36
C PRO A 545 -9.66 3.20 -16.94
N TYR A 546 -9.81 2.31 -15.95
CA TYR A 546 -9.44 2.55 -14.54
C TYR A 546 -8.05 3.17 -14.37
N VAL A 547 -7.07 2.65 -15.12
CA VAL A 547 -5.67 3.06 -15.02
C VAL A 547 -5.45 4.53 -15.38
N ASP A 548 -6.24 5.06 -16.30
CA ASP A 548 -6.15 6.46 -16.74
C ASP A 548 -6.87 7.39 -15.79
N ILE A 549 -8.04 6.98 -15.31
CA ILE A 549 -8.78 7.69 -14.25
C ILE A 549 -7.87 7.85 -13.03
N LYS A 550 -7.19 6.77 -12.63
CA LYS A 550 -6.23 6.77 -11.52
C LYS A 550 -5.12 7.79 -11.74
N LYS A 551 -4.49 7.81 -12.92
CA LYS A 551 -3.42 8.77 -13.26
C LYS A 551 -3.93 10.21 -13.25
N PHE A 552 -5.09 10.47 -13.83
CA PHE A 552 -5.73 11.79 -13.85
C PHE A 552 -5.97 12.33 -12.44
N PHE A 553 -6.59 11.53 -11.55
CA PHE A 553 -6.85 11.95 -10.18
C PHE A 553 -5.56 12.24 -9.41
N VAL A 554 -4.48 11.47 -9.63
CA VAL A 554 -3.17 11.76 -9.02
C VAL A 554 -2.66 13.10 -9.48
N SER A 555 -2.61 13.33 -10.78
CA SER A 555 -2.09 14.56 -11.36
C SER A 555 -2.84 15.78 -10.83
N ARG A 556 -4.18 15.71 -10.80
CA ARG A 556 -5.03 16.76 -10.24
C ARG A 556 -4.77 17.02 -8.76
N LEU A 557 -4.61 15.97 -7.95
CA LEU A 557 -4.30 16.13 -6.53
C LEU A 557 -2.93 16.75 -6.27
N PHE A 558 -1.93 16.38 -7.08
CA PHE A 558 -0.61 17.00 -7.02
C PHE A 558 -0.65 18.47 -7.48
N SER A 559 -1.45 18.80 -8.51
CA SER A 559 -1.67 20.17 -8.95
C SER A 559 -2.34 21.01 -7.85
N LEU A 560 -3.40 20.50 -7.20
CA LEU A 560 -4.02 21.16 -6.05
C LEU A 560 -3.07 21.33 -4.86
N TRP A 561 -2.17 20.37 -4.64
CA TRP A 561 -1.14 20.48 -3.61
C TRP A 561 -0.10 21.54 -3.97
N GLN A 562 0.32 21.60 -5.24
CA GLN A 562 1.24 22.62 -5.77
C GLN A 562 0.64 24.02 -5.63
N GLN A 563 -0.61 24.23 -6.03
CA GLN A 563 -1.30 25.52 -5.86
C GLN A 563 -1.32 25.98 -4.40
N LYS A 564 -1.59 25.06 -3.45
CA LYS A 564 -1.53 25.39 -2.01
C LYS A 564 -0.13 25.72 -1.54
N TRP A 565 0.88 25.09 -2.13
CA TRP A 565 2.28 25.34 -1.83
C TRP A 565 2.73 26.71 -2.36
N ASP A 566 2.31 27.08 -3.57
CA ASP A 566 2.60 28.37 -4.19
C ASP A 566 2.01 29.57 -3.39
N LEU A 567 0.89 29.35 -2.70
CA LEU A 567 0.29 30.36 -1.80
C LEU A 567 1.11 30.62 -0.53
N LEU A 568 2.03 29.73 -0.16
CA LEU A 568 2.84 29.83 1.06
C LEU A 568 4.15 30.56 0.82
N THR A 569 4.07 31.77 0.26
CA THR A 569 5.23 32.59 -0.12
C THR A 569 6.15 32.93 1.06
N ASN A 570 5.61 33.04 2.27
CA ASN A 570 6.39 33.27 3.51
C ASN A 570 7.08 32.01 4.07
N ASN A 571 6.91 30.84 3.46
CA ASN A 571 7.55 29.61 3.92
C ASN A 571 9.02 29.56 3.46
N LYS A 572 9.94 29.43 4.41
CA LYS A 572 11.39 29.38 4.16
C LYS A 572 11.82 28.25 3.20
N LEU A 573 11.10 27.13 3.17
CA LEU A 573 11.39 26.04 2.25
C LEU A 573 10.89 26.36 0.83
N HIS A 574 9.79 27.12 0.69
CA HIS A 574 9.23 27.47 -0.61
C HIS A 574 10.21 28.29 -1.46
N SER A 575 10.95 29.23 -0.85
CA SER A 575 11.97 30.01 -1.55
C SER A 575 13.12 29.19 -2.12
N VAL A 576 13.33 27.96 -1.63
CA VAL A 576 14.39 27.05 -2.07
C VAL A 576 13.81 25.93 -2.96
N LYS A 577 12.58 25.51 -2.67
CA LYS A 577 11.86 24.42 -3.33
C LYS A 577 10.45 24.88 -3.72
N PRO A 578 10.30 25.69 -4.78
CA PRO A 578 8.98 26.13 -5.24
C PRO A 578 8.19 24.97 -5.84
N SER A 579 8.84 24.02 -6.51
CA SER A 579 8.16 22.85 -7.09
C SER A 579 8.17 21.63 -6.17
N ILE A 580 6.99 21.03 -6.02
CA ILE A 580 6.80 19.77 -5.31
C ILE A 580 7.31 18.63 -6.21
N GLY A 581 8.45 18.08 -5.81
CA GLY A 581 9.11 16.98 -6.51
C GLY A 581 9.99 16.20 -5.56
N LEU A 582 10.38 14.98 -5.95
CA LEU A 582 11.32 14.20 -5.17
C LEU A 582 12.72 14.82 -5.32
N TRP A 583 13.39 15.11 -4.21
CA TRP A 583 14.80 15.54 -4.22
C TRP A 583 15.70 14.39 -3.76
N PRO A 584 16.94 14.30 -4.25
CA PRO A 584 17.87 13.26 -3.85
C PRO A 584 18.11 13.30 -2.33
N ILE A 585 18.14 12.12 -1.73
CA ILE A 585 18.38 11.90 -0.29
C ILE A 585 19.86 11.56 -0.12
N LEU A 586 20.51 12.13 0.88
CA LEU A 586 21.90 11.78 1.16
C LEU A 586 21.97 10.43 1.90
N PRO A 587 22.93 9.55 1.56
CA PRO A 587 23.01 8.21 2.14
C PRO A 587 23.36 8.24 3.64
N ILE A 588 24.09 9.27 4.08
CA ILE A 588 24.47 9.44 5.49
C ILE A 588 23.39 10.26 6.20
N ARG A 589 22.64 9.58 7.09
CA ARG A 589 21.52 10.18 7.84
C ARG A 589 21.89 11.48 8.54
N GLN A 590 23.01 11.51 9.26
CA GLN A 590 23.42 12.70 10.01
C GLN A 590 23.54 13.94 9.11
N VAL A 591 24.03 13.75 7.89
CA VAL A 591 24.21 14.81 6.88
C VAL A 591 22.87 15.18 6.26
N ASP A 592 22.04 14.18 5.91
CA ASP A 592 20.68 14.38 5.36
C ASP A 592 19.77 15.15 6.34
N VAL A 593 19.85 14.85 7.64
CA VAL A 593 19.10 15.57 8.69
C VAL A 593 19.55 17.02 8.79
N LYS A 594 20.87 17.28 8.78
CA LYS A 594 21.41 18.65 8.77
C LYS A 594 20.94 19.42 7.54
N LEU A 595 21.02 18.82 6.35
CA LEU A 595 20.57 19.44 5.11
C LEU A 595 19.06 19.72 5.13
N SER A 596 18.26 18.76 5.58
CA SER A 596 16.80 18.90 5.67
C SER A 596 16.41 20.04 6.59
N ARG A 597 17.07 20.14 7.75
CA ARG A 597 16.92 21.24 8.71
C ARG A 597 17.30 22.60 8.11
N LEU A 598 18.42 22.69 7.39
CA LEU A 598 18.83 23.91 6.69
C LEU A 598 17.81 24.33 5.62
N ARG A 599 17.31 23.37 4.82
CA ARG A 599 16.27 23.59 3.79
C ARG A 599 14.96 24.11 4.38
N ILE A 600 14.52 23.57 5.53
CA ILE A 600 13.34 24.06 6.27
C ILE A 600 13.63 25.46 6.88
N GLY A 601 14.90 25.85 6.99
CA GLY A 601 15.33 27.10 7.60
C GLY A 601 15.35 27.04 9.13
N HIS A 602 15.50 25.83 9.70
CA HIS A 602 15.49 25.57 11.13
C HIS A 602 16.78 24.87 11.55
N THR A 603 17.59 25.51 12.40
CA THR A 603 18.75 24.90 13.07
C THR A 603 18.56 24.96 14.58
N ARG A 604 19.33 24.15 15.33
CA ARG A 604 19.33 24.23 16.79
C ARG A 604 19.64 25.67 17.23
N PHE A 605 20.70 26.29 16.67
CA PHE A 605 21.06 27.67 16.99
C PHE A 605 19.91 28.66 16.76
N THR A 606 19.25 28.59 15.61
CA THR A 606 18.21 29.57 15.23
C THR A 606 16.85 29.34 15.90
N HIS A 607 16.57 28.14 16.41
CA HIS A 607 15.23 27.79 16.94
C HIS A 607 15.25 27.23 18.37
N LYS A 608 16.42 27.11 19.02
CA LYS A 608 16.55 26.71 20.44
C LYS A 608 15.65 27.57 21.32
N TYR A 609 15.59 28.87 21.06
CA TYR A 609 14.79 29.81 21.82
C TYR A 609 13.28 29.47 21.84
N LEU A 610 12.72 28.96 20.73
CA LEU A 610 11.32 28.51 20.69
C LEU A 610 11.10 27.18 21.41
N ILE A 611 12.13 26.34 21.49
CA ILE A 611 12.06 25.02 22.13
C ILE A 611 12.16 25.16 23.66
N PHE A 612 12.98 26.10 24.15
CA PHE A 612 13.27 26.29 25.57
C PHE A 612 12.67 27.59 26.16
N GLY A 613 11.92 28.37 25.39
CA GLY A 613 11.36 29.65 25.84
C GLY A 613 12.40 30.75 26.09
N GLU A 614 13.55 30.70 25.40
CA GLU A 614 14.63 31.70 25.54
C GLU A 614 14.38 32.90 24.60
N ARG A 615 15.25 33.93 24.67
CA ARG A 615 15.22 35.05 23.72
C ARG A 615 15.79 34.62 22.37
N ALA A 616 15.25 35.19 21.29
CA ALA A 616 15.76 34.95 19.95
C ALA A 616 17.25 35.35 19.86
N PRO A 617 18.09 34.51 19.23
CA PRO A 617 19.51 34.82 19.08
C PRO A 617 19.68 35.95 18.06
N VAL A 618 20.38 37.02 18.46
CA VAL A 618 20.62 38.22 17.65
C VAL A 618 22.10 38.32 17.31
N CYS A 619 22.42 38.77 16.10
CA CYS A 619 23.79 39.05 15.71
C CYS A 619 24.33 40.27 16.46
N PRO A 620 25.48 40.17 17.15
CA PRO A 620 26.05 41.30 17.89
C PRO A 620 26.55 42.43 16.97
N THR A 621 26.83 42.14 15.70
CA THR A 621 27.39 43.12 14.75
C THR A 621 26.32 43.89 13.98
N CYS A 622 25.25 43.22 13.52
CA CYS A 622 24.22 43.84 12.69
C CYS A 622 22.83 43.89 13.35
N HIS A 623 22.70 43.42 14.59
CA HIS A 623 21.47 43.44 15.40
C HIS A 623 20.23 42.76 14.77
N GLN A 624 20.41 41.97 13.71
CA GLN A 624 19.38 41.15 13.10
C GLN A 624 19.25 39.79 13.81
N ASN A 625 18.03 39.23 13.82
CA ASN A 625 17.80 37.88 14.32
C ASN A 625 18.54 36.84 13.47
N PHE A 626 19.21 35.89 14.11
CA PHE A 626 19.84 34.80 13.40
C PHE A 626 18.80 33.87 12.78
N THR A 627 18.74 33.89 11.45
CA THR A 627 18.02 32.92 10.62
C THR A 627 18.99 32.17 9.72
N VAL A 628 18.57 31.04 9.13
CA VAL A 628 19.42 30.32 8.16
C VAL A 628 19.74 31.20 6.95
N HIS A 629 18.75 31.95 6.45
CA HIS A 629 18.97 32.93 5.38
C HIS A 629 20.01 33.97 5.80
N HIS A 630 19.86 34.55 6.98
CA HIS A 630 20.79 35.55 7.49
C HIS A 630 22.22 35.01 7.60
N ILE A 631 22.40 33.81 8.18
CA ILE A 631 23.73 33.20 8.37
C ILE A 631 24.39 32.88 7.02
N LEU A 632 23.64 32.27 6.10
CA LEU A 632 24.17 31.75 4.85
C LEU A 632 24.35 32.82 3.76
N ILE A 633 23.65 33.96 3.84
CA ILE A 633 23.58 34.93 2.73
C ILE A 633 23.97 36.35 3.20
N GLU A 634 23.29 36.87 4.22
CA GLU A 634 23.28 38.32 4.50
C GLU A 634 24.33 38.76 5.54
N CYS A 635 24.56 37.95 6.58
CA CYS A 635 25.23 38.40 7.79
C CYS A 635 26.66 38.89 7.49
N PRO A 636 27.00 40.15 7.79
CA PRO A 636 28.33 40.70 7.53
C PRO A 636 29.45 39.94 8.27
N SER A 637 29.16 39.49 9.50
CA SER A 637 30.12 38.78 10.36
C SER A 637 30.61 37.45 9.77
N PHE A 638 29.83 36.84 8.88
CA PHE A 638 30.21 35.59 8.21
C PHE A 638 30.69 35.80 6.76
N LYS A 639 30.81 37.04 6.27
CA LYS A 639 31.14 37.33 4.87
C LYS A 639 32.47 36.73 4.44
N SER A 640 33.54 36.90 5.22
CA SER A 640 34.86 36.32 4.93
C SER A 640 34.79 34.80 4.77
N HIS A 641 34.15 34.13 5.73
CA HIS A 641 34.00 32.68 5.74
C HIS A 641 33.19 32.17 4.54
N ARG A 642 32.21 32.94 4.05
CA ARG A 642 31.46 32.59 2.83
C ARG A 642 32.32 32.65 1.59
N VAL A 643 33.13 33.71 1.45
CA VAL A 643 34.05 33.87 0.31
C VAL A 643 35.08 32.73 0.30
N ASP A 644 35.64 32.40 1.47
CA ASP A 644 36.66 31.35 1.60
C ASP A 644 36.13 29.95 1.25
N HIS A 645 34.87 29.64 1.56
CA HIS A 645 34.31 28.31 1.37
C HIS A 645 33.49 28.13 0.09
N PHE A 646 32.83 29.18 -0.41
CA PHE A 646 31.93 29.11 -1.57
C PHE A 646 32.56 29.69 -2.84
N HIS A 647 33.68 30.41 -2.74
CA HIS A 647 34.41 30.99 -3.87
C HIS A 647 33.55 31.86 -4.81
N LEU A 648 32.47 32.45 -4.29
CA LEU A 648 31.48 33.22 -5.04
C LEU A 648 31.17 34.52 -4.31
N SER A 649 31.12 35.63 -5.06
CA SER A 649 30.89 36.99 -4.55
C SER A 649 29.44 37.21 -4.07
N SER A 650 28.50 36.48 -4.69
CA SER A 650 27.08 36.45 -4.37
C SER A 650 26.59 35.02 -4.51
N VAL A 651 25.92 34.51 -3.48
CA VAL A 651 25.39 33.14 -3.44
C VAL A 651 23.95 33.21 -3.02
N THR A 652 23.06 32.43 -3.64
CA THR A 652 21.67 32.31 -3.22
C THR A 652 21.47 31.10 -2.30
N LEU A 653 20.36 31.07 -1.55
CA LEU A 653 20.03 29.85 -0.78
C LEU A 653 19.84 28.63 -1.68
N GLN A 654 19.35 28.83 -2.91
CA GLN A 654 19.14 27.73 -3.85
C GLN A 654 20.47 27.12 -4.30
N ASP A 655 21.53 27.91 -4.45
CA ASP A 655 22.87 27.40 -4.78
C ASP A 655 23.47 26.57 -3.62
N LEU A 656 23.17 26.95 -2.38
CA LEU A 656 23.74 26.30 -1.19
C LEU A 656 22.99 25.05 -0.76
N VAL A 657 21.65 25.12 -0.72
CA VAL A 657 20.79 24.09 -0.11
C VAL A 657 19.66 23.64 -1.04
N GLY A 658 19.68 24.02 -2.32
CA GLY A 658 18.76 23.55 -3.35
C GLY A 658 18.87 22.04 -3.62
N GLU A 659 18.32 21.58 -4.75
CA GLU A 659 18.24 20.16 -5.07
C GLU A 659 19.61 19.46 -4.99
N LYS A 660 20.62 20.08 -5.61
CA LYS A 660 22.04 19.79 -5.39
C LYS A 660 22.60 20.82 -4.42
N HIS A 661 23.06 20.36 -3.26
CA HIS A 661 23.65 21.23 -2.25
C HIS A 661 25.11 21.53 -2.58
N HIS A 662 25.63 22.68 -2.12
CA HIS A 662 27.03 23.04 -2.33
C HIS A 662 27.97 22.11 -1.55
N PRO A 663 29.04 21.56 -2.15
CA PRO A 663 29.90 20.56 -1.51
C PRO A 663 30.55 21.06 -0.20
N ASN A 664 30.88 22.34 -0.12
CA ASN A 664 31.52 22.93 1.07
C ASN A 664 30.53 23.42 2.15
N ILE A 665 29.22 23.24 2.01
CA ILE A 665 28.23 23.78 2.96
C ILE A 665 28.46 23.27 4.39
N PHE A 666 28.77 21.99 4.55
CA PHE A 666 29.02 21.40 5.87
C PHE A 666 30.36 21.81 6.46
N ASN A 667 31.37 22.05 5.62
CA ASN A 667 32.68 22.57 6.04
C ASN A 667 32.53 24.01 6.55
N PHE A 668 31.82 24.87 5.82
CA PHE A 668 31.49 26.23 6.26
C PHE A 668 30.80 26.24 7.63
N LEU A 669 29.76 25.41 7.81
CA LEU A 669 29.04 25.30 9.09
C LEU A 669 29.94 24.82 10.24
N LYS A 670 30.96 24.00 9.95
CA LYS A 670 31.94 23.54 10.93
C LYS A 670 32.90 24.67 11.32
N THR A 671 33.36 25.47 10.37
CA THR A 671 34.26 26.61 10.60
C THR A 671 33.61 27.68 11.47
N ILE A 672 32.34 28.03 11.22
CA ILE A 672 31.62 29.05 12.01
C ILE A 672 31.07 28.53 13.36
N GLY A 673 31.43 27.30 13.76
CA GLY A 673 31.04 26.72 15.04
C GLY A 673 29.59 26.25 15.14
N LEU A 674 28.82 26.26 14.05
CA LEU A 674 27.41 25.83 14.03
C LEU A 674 27.21 24.32 13.82
N ALA A 675 28.29 23.59 13.51
CA ALA A 675 28.24 22.13 13.37
C ALA A 675 28.48 21.35 14.68
N LYS A 676 28.93 22.01 15.76
CA LYS A 676 29.13 21.41 17.09
C LYS A 676 27.93 21.68 17.99
N ASN A 677 27.46 20.64 18.69
CA ASN A 677 26.45 20.75 19.73
C ASN A 677 27.07 21.42 20.98
N GLY A 678 27.15 22.75 21.01
CA GLY A 678 27.60 23.48 22.21
C GLY A 678 28.23 24.83 21.88
N SER A 679 27.63 25.89 22.43
CA SER A 679 28.18 27.25 22.64
C SER A 679 29.15 27.81 21.59
N CYS A 680 28.66 28.74 20.75
CA CYS A 680 29.52 29.60 19.97
C CYS A 680 29.97 30.80 20.82
N ALA A 681 31.22 30.80 21.28
CA ALA A 681 31.88 32.01 21.77
C ALA A 681 32.49 32.72 20.56
N ILE A 682 31.77 33.71 20.02
CA ILE A 682 32.34 34.64 19.03
C ILE A 682 33.34 35.52 19.80
N LYS A 683 34.64 35.20 19.73
CA LYS A 683 35.67 36.12 20.23
C LYS A 683 35.87 37.25 19.20
N PRO A 684 35.74 38.53 19.58
CA PRO A 684 36.11 39.62 18.69
C PRO A 684 37.62 39.62 18.49
N GLN A 685 38.06 39.61 17.23
CA GLN A 685 39.45 39.88 16.88
C GLN A 685 39.67 41.40 16.88
N THR A 686 40.40 41.92 17.86
CA THR A 686 41.00 43.25 17.81
C THR A 686 42.51 43.10 17.69
N THR A 687 43.02 43.45 16.52
CA THR A 687 44.43 43.68 16.18
C THR A 687 44.84 45.08 16.63
N ILE A 688 45.81 45.21 17.54
CA ILE A 688 46.63 46.42 17.74
C ILE A 688 48.08 45.97 18.04
N PRO A 689 49.12 46.63 17.47
CA PRO A 689 50.49 46.13 17.48
C PRO A 689 51.30 46.53 18.73
N ASN A 690 52.39 45.77 18.95
CA ASN A 690 53.39 45.87 20.01
C ASN A 690 53.82 47.29 20.42
N GLN A 691 53.95 47.53 21.74
CA GLN A 691 55.19 48.07 22.32
C GLN A 691 55.26 47.98 23.87
N ILE A 692 56.47 47.63 24.33
CA ILE A 692 57.14 47.90 25.62
C ILE A 692 56.88 46.97 26.84
N LYS A 693 57.98 46.37 27.33
CA LYS A 693 58.17 45.63 28.59
C LYS A 693 58.63 46.59 29.71
N VAL A 694 58.06 46.44 30.93
CA VAL A 694 58.67 46.75 32.26
C VAL A 694 58.01 45.82 33.33
N PRO A 695 58.71 45.35 34.40
CA PRO A 695 58.35 44.13 35.13
C PRO A 695 57.63 44.30 36.49
N GLU A 696 57.06 43.16 36.96
CA GLU A 696 56.67 42.71 38.31
C GLU A 696 55.82 43.60 39.25
N ARG A 697 54.67 43.04 39.70
CA ARG A 697 54.33 42.95 41.13
C ARG A 697 53.17 41.98 41.44
N ASN A 698 53.39 41.21 42.51
CA ASN A 698 52.48 40.34 43.26
C ASN A 698 51.03 40.83 43.38
N LYS A 699 50.08 39.88 43.30
CA LYS A 699 49.01 39.67 44.29
C LYS A 699 48.32 38.32 44.09
N ASN A 700 48.35 37.52 45.16
CA ASN A 700 47.60 36.29 45.36
C ASN A 700 46.08 36.50 45.19
N PRO A 701 45.31 35.45 44.86
CA PRO A 701 43.85 35.49 44.84
C PRO A 701 43.29 35.45 46.27
N PRO A 702 42.09 35.99 46.53
CA PRO A 702 41.34 35.58 47.70
C PRO A 702 40.67 34.22 47.44
N ASP A 703 41.05 33.27 48.28
CA ASP A 703 40.24 32.14 48.72
C ASP A 703 38.83 32.57 49.15
N VAL A 704 37.84 31.68 49.04
CA VAL A 704 37.21 30.98 50.18
C VAL A 704 35.93 30.28 49.71
N PHE A 705 36.02 28.95 49.71
CA PHE A 705 35.06 27.91 50.10
C PHE A 705 33.58 28.29 50.38
N ASP A 706 32.66 27.49 49.83
CA ASP A 706 31.91 26.58 50.71
C ASP A 706 31.36 25.33 49.98
N PHE A 707 31.64 24.17 50.57
CA PHE A 707 31.08 22.86 50.23
C PHE A 707 29.72 22.70 50.91
N LYS A 708 28.76 22.02 50.27
CA LYS A 708 27.97 20.96 50.92
C LYS A 708 27.22 20.08 49.92
N THR A 709 27.73 18.86 49.80
CA THR A 709 27.00 17.66 49.37
C THR A 709 25.91 17.33 50.39
N VAL A 710 24.68 17.14 49.95
CA VAL A 710 23.67 16.37 50.69
C VAL A 710 23.23 15.21 49.81
N THR A 711 23.76 14.04 50.15
CA THR A 711 23.24 12.74 49.74
C THR A 711 21.89 12.49 50.40
N ASN A 712 20.87 12.14 49.62
CA ASN A 712 19.72 11.39 50.13
C ASN A 712 19.35 10.25 49.17
N ARG A 713 19.95 9.09 49.44
CA ARG A 713 19.47 7.78 48.98
C ARG A 713 18.22 7.41 49.77
N LYS A 714 17.08 7.23 49.10
CA LYS A 714 16.00 6.37 49.62
C LYS A 714 16.04 5.03 48.87
N LYS A 715 16.32 3.99 49.66
CA LYS A 715 16.27 2.56 49.31
C LYS A 715 14.82 2.18 48.95
N LEU A 716 14.64 1.44 47.86
CA LEU A 716 13.45 0.62 47.62
C LEU A 716 13.87 -0.85 47.49
N LYS A 717 13.15 -1.68 48.23
CA LYS A 717 13.42 -3.08 48.56
C LYS A 717 13.29 -3.97 47.32
N LYS A 718 14.27 -4.88 47.14
CA LYS A 718 14.15 -6.08 46.30
C LYS A 718 13.16 -7.04 46.94
N TYR A 719 12.11 -7.44 46.21
CA TYR A 719 11.41 -8.71 46.43
C TYR A 719 11.82 -9.67 45.32
N SER A 720 12.53 -10.73 45.71
CA SER A 720 12.81 -11.91 44.91
C SER A 720 11.80 -12.99 45.29
N GLN A 721 10.98 -13.44 44.35
CA GLN A 721 10.23 -14.69 44.49
C GLN A 721 10.62 -15.65 43.37
N SER A 722 11.26 -16.72 43.81
CA SER A 722 11.59 -17.94 43.09
C SER A 722 10.33 -18.75 42.78
N TYR A 723 10.10 -19.07 41.51
CA TYR A 723 9.15 -20.11 41.11
C TYR A 723 9.92 -21.36 40.69
N LYS A 724 9.68 -22.47 41.41
CA LYS A 724 10.13 -23.83 41.07
C LYS A 724 9.16 -24.45 40.04
N PRO A 725 9.63 -25.22 39.05
CA PRO A 725 8.77 -26.08 38.24
C PRO A 725 8.40 -27.36 39.01
N PRO A 726 7.18 -27.90 38.89
CA PRO A 726 6.83 -29.19 39.49
C PRO A 726 7.36 -30.36 38.65
N GLN A 727 7.83 -31.37 39.39
CA GLN A 727 8.39 -32.63 38.93
C GLN A 727 7.33 -33.55 38.32
N LEU A 728 7.76 -34.32 37.32
CA LEU A 728 7.08 -35.52 36.83
C LEU A 728 6.98 -36.56 37.95
N THR A 729 5.86 -37.25 38.02
CA THR A 729 5.72 -38.55 38.69
C THR A 729 5.51 -39.63 37.65
N ASP A 730 6.47 -40.55 37.58
CA ASP A 730 6.39 -41.81 36.87
C ASP A 730 5.25 -42.69 37.39
N LYS A 731 4.56 -43.37 36.49
CA LYS A 731 3.92 -44.66 36.77
C LYS A 731 4.14 -45.62 35.60
N GLU A 732 4.51 -46.82 36.01
CA GLU A 732 5.09 -47.93 35.27
C GLU A 732 4.15 -48.71 34.34
N HIS A 733 4.81 -49.36 33.37
CA HIS A 733 4.63 -50.69 32.77
C HIS A 733 3.22 -51.23 32.42
N SER A 734 3.03 -51.55 31.14
CA SER A 734 2.72 -52.93 30.76
C SER A 734 3.27 -53.26 29.36
N GLU A 735 3.90 -54.42 29.29
CA GLU A 735 4.52 -55.04 28.12
C GLU A 735 3.46 -55.56 27.15
N ALA A 736 3.74 -55.46 25.84
CA ALA A 736 3.29 -56.46 24.88
C ALA A 736 4.24 -56.45 23.68
N SER A 737 5.04 -57.51 23.63
CA SER A 737 5.78 -58.02 22.50
C SER A 737 4.98 -58.05 21.20
N ASN A 738 5.60 -57.68 20.08
CA ASN A 738 5.65 -58.56 18.91
C ASN A 738 6.72 -58.11 17.91
N SER A 739 7.69 -59.01 17.76
CA SER A 739 8.70 -59.09 16.72
C SER A 739 8.09 -59.39 15.35
N VAL A 740 8.48 -58.65 14.30
CA VAL A 740 8.65 -59.22 12.96
C VAL A 740 9.87 -58.58 12.28
N THR A 741 10.80 -59.47 11.94
CA THR A 741 12.06 -59.34 11.21
C THR A 741 11.91 -59.09 9.71
N LYS A 742 12.92 -58.39 9.14
CA LYS A 742 13.54 -58.58 7.80
C LYS A 742 12.63 -58.28 6.59
N GLN A 743 13.03 -57.79 5.44
CA GLN A 743 14.26 -57.46 4.69
C GLN A 743 13.76 -56.42 3.65
N SER A 744 14.52 -55.49 3.07
CA SER A 744 15.61 -55.74 2.13
C SER A 744 16.26 -54.41 1.72
N ASN A 745 17.58 -54.44 1.65
CA ASN A 745 18.45 -53.47 0.99
C ASN A 745 18.09 -53.32 -0.49
N ILE A 746 18.12 -52.09 -1.02
CA ILE A 746 18.72 -51.83 -2.34
C ILE A 746 19.52 -50.53 -2.28
N THR A 747 20.76 -50.66 -2.73
CA THR A 747 21.87 -49.73 -2.71
C THR A 747 21.90 -48.92 -4.01
N VAL A 748 22.11 -47.60 -3.87
CA VAL A 748 22.96 -46.69 -4.66
C VAL A 748 23.04 -46.86 -6.18
N THR A 749 22.77 -45.76 -6.90
CA THR A 749 23.70 -45.24 -7.92
C THR A 749 23.59 -43.71 -8.04
N LYS A 750 24.70 -43.03 -7.71
CA LYS A 750 25.03 -41.68 -8.18
C LYS A 750 25.68 -41.80 -9.56
N ASN A 751 25.32 -40.87 -10.46
CA ASN A 751 26.09 -40.32 -11.58
C ASN A 751 25.15 -39.31 -12.26
N GLY A 752 25.49 -38.09 -12.65
CA GLY A 752 26.72 -37.32 -12.68
C GLY A 752 26.43 -36.06 -13.53
N THR A 753 27.04 -34.93 -13.15
CA THR A 753 27.43 -33.78 -14.00
C THR A 753 26.39 -33.07 -14.88
N LYS A 754 26.20 -31.75 -14.68
CA LYS A 754 26.68 -30.72 -15.64
C LYS A 754 26.40 -29.27 -15.19
N SER A 755 27.44 -28.47 -15.42
CA SER A 755 27.47 -27.09 -15.94
C SER A 755 26.96 -25.93 -15.07
N ALA A 756 27.93 -25.11 -14.67
CA ALA A 756 27.76 -23.74 -14.23
C ALA A 756 27.67 -22.81 -15.46
N HIS A 757 26.63 -21.99 -15.53
CA HIS A 757 26.62 -20.77 -16.36
C HIS A 757 26.28 -19.57 -15.47
N VAL A 758 27.26 -18.68 -15.37
CA VAL A 758 27.16 -17.35 -14.77
C VAL A 758 26.46 -16.44 -15.78
N CYS A 759 25.37 -15.79 -15.37
CA CYS A 759 24.74 -14.71 -16.15
C CYS A 759 24.53 -13.50 -15.23
N SER A 760 25.19 -12.41 -15.60
CA SER A 760 25.19 -11.08 -14.99
C SER A 760 23.86 -10.36 -15.20
N ILE A 761 23.19 -9.96 -14.11
CA ILE A 761 21.93 -9.22 -14.12
C ILE A 761 22.20 -7.74 -13.81
N GLY A 762 21.91 -6.86 -14.76
CA GLY A 762 21.76 -5.41 -14.57
C GLY A 762 20.36 -5.03 -14.08
N PRO A 763 20.14 -3.78 -13.59
CA PRO A 763 19.04 -3.44 -12.69
C PRO A 763 17.68 -3.32 -13.39
N MET A 764 16.70 -4.07 -12.89
CA MET A 764 15.27 -3.97 -13.20
C MET A 764 14.61 -2.80 -12.45
N PRO A 765 13.65 -2.07 -13.06
CA PRO A 765 12.88 -1.02 -12.39
C PRO A 765 11.80 -1.57 -11.45
N ASP A 766 11.59 -0.85 -10.34
CA ASP A 766 10.71 -1.17 -9.21
C ASP A 766 9.26 -1.51 -9.62
N SER A 767 8.86 -2.76 -9.45
CA SER A 767 7.45 -3.18 -9.42
C SER A 767 6.89 -3.06 -8.00
N MET A 768 5.68 -2.51 -7.87
CA MET A 768 4.98 -2.43 -6.59
C MET A 768 4.72 -3.85 -6.06
N ALA A 769 5.18 -4.09 -4.83
CA ALA A 769 5.13 -5.36 -4.12
C ALA A 769 3.79 -6.10 -4.24
N ALA A 770 3.78 -7.18 -5.03
CA ALA A 770 2.92 -8.32 -4.78
C ALA A 770 3.43 -9.00 -3.49
N PHE A 771 2.52 -9.28 -2.55
CA PHE A 771 2.87 -10.00 -1.33
C PHE A 771 3.32 -11.43 -1.67
N PRO A 772 4.49 -11.90 -1.18
CA PRO A 772 4.91 -13.28 -1.39
C PRO A 772 3.99 -14.27 -0.64
N PRO A 773 3.80 -15.49 -1.18
CA PRO A 773 2.83 -16.48 -0.69
C PRO A 773 3.13 -17.04 0.71
N GLU A 774 4.30 -16.76 1.30
CA GLU A 774 4.69 -17.25 2.62
C GLU A 774 4.01 -16.51 3.79
N LYS A 775 3.46 -15.31 3.58
CA LYS A 775 2.72 -14.57 4.63
C LYS A 775 1.29 -15.05 4.86
N ALA A 776 0.74 -15.88 3.97
CA ALA A 776 -0.59 -16.48 4.18
C ALA A 776 -0.60 -17.48 5.35
N LYS A 777 0.53 -18.12 5.66
CA LYS A 777 0.67 -19.02 6.83
C LYS A 777 0.84 -18.27 8.16
N VAL A 778 1.38 -17.05 8.13
CA VAL A 778 1.64 -16.25 9.35
C VAL A 778 0.40 -15.46 9.80
N LEU A 779 -0.51 -15.14 8.87
CA LEU A 779 -1.78 -14.49 9.20
C LEU A 779 -2.74 -15.44 9.95
N GLN A 780 -2.74 -16.73 9.64
CA GLN A 780 -3.54 -17.72 10.37
C GLN A 780 -3.04 -18.02 11.79
N SER A 781 -1.75 -17.82 12.07
CA SER A 781 -1.17 -18.08 13.41
C SER A 781 -1.23 -16.87 14.35
N LEU A 782 -1.36 -15.65 13.83
CA LEU A 782 -1.46 -14.43 14.66
C LEU A 782 -2.89 -14.12 15.11
N GLU A 783 -3.90 -14.75 14.50
CA GLU A 783 -5.28 -14.63 14.95
C GLU A 783 -5.59 -15.56 16.14
N SER A 784 -4.85 -16.66 16.33
CA SER A 784 -5.03 -17.54 17.49
C SER A 784 -4.33 -17.05 18.77
N ASP A 785 -3.28 -16.23 18.66
CA ASP A 785 -2.54 -15.72 19.82
C ASP A 785 -3.13 -14.41 20.40
N ALA A 786 -4.12 -13.81 19.71
CA ALA A 786 -4.78 -12.59 20.16
C ALA A 786 -5.83 -12.82 21.27
N ASP A 787 -6.20 -14.06 21.55
CA ASP A 787 -7.21 -14.43 22.55
C ASP A 787 -6.64 -14.66 23.96
N ALA A 788 -5.30 -14.65 24.14
CA ALA A 788 -4.66 -15.05 25.41
C ALA A 788 -4.27 -13.91 26.37
N GLU A 789 -4.35 -12.62 25.99
CA GLU A 789 -3.91 -11.53 26.86
C GLU A 789 -4.97 -10.43 27.03
N MET A 790 -6.05 -10.75 27.75
CA MET A 790 -6.91 -9.75 28.39
C MET A 790 -7.36 -10.27 29.76
N SER A 791 -6.60 -9.93 30.81
CA SER A 791 -7.08 -9.95 32.19
C SER A 791 -6.48 -8.76 32.94
N SER A 792 -7.34 -8.00 33.62
CA SER A 792 -7.08 -6.92 34.58
C SER A 792 -6.90 -5.47 34.07
N SER A 793 -8.03 -4.74 34.15
CA SER A 793 -8.27 -3.49 34.89
C SER A 793 -7.52 -2.18 34.56
N SER A 794 -8.34 -1.22 34.07
CA SER A 794 -8.53 0.17 34.51
C SER A 794 -7.34 0.98 35.06
N ALA A 795 -7.01 2.08 34.36
CA ALA A 795 -6.42 3.28 34.95
C ALA A 795 -6.86 4.53 34.16
N SER A 796 -6.96 5.63 34.91
CA SER A 796 -7.59 6.92 34.63
C SER A 796 -6.98 7.76 33.50
N GLU A 797 -7.81 8.65 32.96
CA GLU A 797 -7.45 9.73 32.04
C GLU A 797 -6.48 10.73 32.67
N GLY A 798 -5.52 11.17 31.86
CA GLY A 798 -4.62 12.28 32.17
C GLY A 798 -3.17 11.90 31.94
N ASP A 799 -2.73 11.86 30.68
CA ASP A 799 -1.32 12.10 30.34
C ASP A 799 -1.18 12.42 28.85
N THR A 800 -0.87 13.68 28.58
CA THR A 800 -0.34 14.11 27.29
C THR A 800 1.14 13.69 27.34
N LEU A 801 1.46 12.52 26.82
CA LEU A 801 2.84 12.02 26.84
C LEU A 801 3.72 12.87 25.90
N GLU A 802 4.35 13.86 26.51
CA GLU A 802 5.54 14.53 26.02
C GLU A 802 6.61 13.48 25.81
N TYR A 803 6.84 13.11 24.55
CA TYR A 803 8.19 12.69 24.18
C TYR A 803 9.08 13.90 24.48
N ASP A 804 10.30 13.73 24.97
CA ASP A 804 11.28 14.79 25.06
C ASP A 804 12.39 14.47 24.05
N MET A 805 12.66 15.38 23.09
CA MET A 805 13.82 15.21 22.19
C MET A 805 15.11 15.70 22.86
N SER A 806 15.07 15.94 24.18
CA SER A 806 16.25 16.18 25.01
C SER A 806 17.11 14.92 25.20
N GLU A 807 16.58 13.71 24.99
CA GLU A 807 17.40 12.47 25.11
C GLU A 807 18.42 12.27 23.96
N ASP A 808 18.45 13.19 22.99
CA ASP A 808 19.56 13.31 22.04
C ASP A 808 20.65 14.31 22.54
N LEU A 809 20.72 14.61 23.85
CA LEU A 809 21.58 15.66 24.44
C LEU A 809 22.79 15.19 25.27
N GLU A 810 23.09 13.91 25.39
CA GLU A 810 24.30 13.48 26.10
C GLU A 810 25.10 12.45 25.29
N ASP A 811 26.09 12.95 24.55
CA ASP A 811 27.22 12.14 24.09
C ASP A 811 28.30 12.19 25.19
N ILE A 812 28.40 11.15 26.03
CA ILE A 812 29.55 10.95 26.92
C ILE A 812 30.68 10.32 26.10
N PRO A 813 31.91 10.85 26.12
CA PRO A 813 33.05 10.17 25.51
C PRO A 813 33.52 9.00 26.41
N GLU A 814 33.47 7.77 25.91
CA GLU A 814 34.15 6.63 26.53
C GLU A 814 35.67 6.76 26.36
N ASN A 815 36.38 6.57 27.48
CA ASN A 815 37.83 6.50 27.57
C ASN A 815 38.41 5.40 26.67
N ILE A 816 39.37 5.77 25.83
CA ILE A 816 40.23 4.84 25.09
C ILE A 816 41.23 4.25 26.08
N CYS A 817 41.11 2.96 26.37
CA CYS A 817 42.11 2.17 27.09
C CYS A 817 43.24 1.80 26.13
N HIS A 818 44.47 2.20 26.44
CA HIS A 818 45.67 1.77 25.71
C HIS A 818 45.95 0.29 25.96
N THR A 819 45.93 -0.54 24.92
CA THR A 819 46.48 -1.90 24.93
C THR A 819 47.97 -1.85 24.61
N THR A 820 48.80 -2.24 25.57
CA THR A 820 50.23 -2.57 25.43
C THR A 820 50.43 -3.84 24.58
N PRO A 821 51.51 -3.95 23.79
CA PRO A 821 51.79 -5.13 22.98
C PRO A 821 52.40 -6.28 23.81
N SER A 822 52.07 -7.52 23.43
CA SER A 822 52.56 -8.78 23.98
C SER A 822 54.01 -9.11 23.55
N PRO A 823 54.85 -9.70 24.42
CA PRO A 823 56.18 -10.21 24.04
C PRO A 823 56.13 -11.64 23.45
N PRO A 824 57.20 -12.11 22.80
CA PRO A 824 57.16 -13.24 21.88
C PRO A 824 57.29 -14.62 22.55
N SER A 825 56.91 -15.61 21.76
CA SER A 825 56.85 -17.04 22.02
C SER A 825 58.15 -17.68 22.52
N THR A 826 58.01 -18.65 23.44
CA THR A 826 58.94 -19.78 23.55
C THR A 826 58.20 -21.09 23.82
N ALA A 827 58.83 -22.16 23.33
CA ALA A 827 58.33 -23.49 23.04
C ALA A 827 58.02 -24.41 24.24
N ARG A 828 57.11 -25.36 23.97
CA ARG A 828 57.09 -26.80 24.34
C ARG A 828 57.62 -27.22 25.72
N LYS A 829 56.77 -27.94 26.50
CA LYS A 829 56.81 -29.41 26.63
C LYS A 829 55.80 -29.92 27.69
N ARG A 830 55.14 -31.03 27.31
CA ARG A 830 54.31 -31.99 28.05
C ARG A 830 52.91 -31.55 28.45
#